data_AF-A0AAD2D793-F1
#
_entry.id   AF-A0AAD2D793-F1
#
_cell.length_a   1.000
_cell.length_b   1.000
_cell.length_c   1.000
_cell.angle_alpha   90.00
_cell.angle_beta   90.00
_cell.angle_gamma   90.00
#
_symmetry.space_group_name_H-M   'P 1'
#
loop_
_entity.id
_entity.type
_entity.pdbx_description
1 polymer ?
#
loop_
_entity_poly.entity_id
_entity_poly.type
_entity_poly.pdbx_seq_one_letter_code
_entity_poly.pdbx_strand_id
1 'polypeptide(L)'
;MSKTVLLFNVTDIELEEDAANYNTNRPNIIAYISIDNQLIDAVWRNRIEIPISPINQILQIVLRENNEEQRKLGSLSIRVEQFLELQAKKTYSHWVTLFDYIEDDEYDGDLGIDDDEKPRAYIRYGLENAITESKKPKAFTTHVRKAKEDRKGSSKIVTTTKTTTYSISSASRFKQQNQEELHAPEPVPERQVIIQQEAPPQQTRQENIERYSVRILECDLKADTKELIHELQDQQNDVLKQQEYRMKTLSNLDKLHRELTGEHIQDQVSYFKLQRNEKDILLDYEVRKAAVGEHIKVLNSQIENVDLETHQTQNEYQQRSKTNSLLENEVNKAEYADSGGLSQEAKDLRKENNSLRNNTSTLDSNLNNERNNTNDLKSKHDQAIKAYNDTLEKYNDLLLKAEESKKLADSQRNGVLSDISKENLVDISLSKKKALTNQSVSSLSELALKLKSQLSNLDHKYNEFMDKLTKVTQEQEREVEDLQNQLSKNGESAHDLSNNLKNQTKEIEELHKELDQENASNLNGKLRKIIDELLLADNKRKDIQDCLENAQSTWRAKLQLFTDEASRRSREDAREKRIHEIEKHISKIDQLTREIYSLENEADCIQTKIFTDTHRDILEEELRRELDSVKLKARWAEDERAHSYEELQALLQTLREVDIREMQESEISELRTEVDEVRIILTEKAQQIRELETEVTICVTKIEEITYLIELKNQEIRELNIILEEKNRIIKNLNKQLGKATKANYAAARGDAVDKMLAEYLNQFGTRVPIKRLGKGFYLFGTKKIYAKIMNGRLVVRVGGGYMVIDEFVATYEEPELTKLYKLAEREGLDNINDLDIEAITGIYAEGAKSPGGRSPGGRSPKGAKGKKSPGKSPKGQSFRTKASSSINGTQRSPRISAATLKNARKI
;
A
#
# COMPACT_ATOMS: atom_id res chain seq x y z
N MET A 1 -27.68 25.06 -18.57
CA MET A 1 -26.48 24.21 -18.76
C MET A 1 -25.27 25.11 -18.57
N SER A 2 -24.43 24.83 -17.58
CA SER A 2 -23.16 25.55 -17.39
C SER A 2 -22.23 25.19 -18.54
N LYS A 3 -21.91 26.16 -19.41
CA LYS A 3 -20.86 25.98 -20.42
C LYS A 3 -19.53 25.99 -19.67
N THR A 4 -18.89 24.84 -19.54
CA THR A 4 -17.50 24.76 -19.12
C THR A 4 -16.68 25.22 -20.31
N VAL A 5 -15.92 26.31 -20.13
CA VAL A 5 -15.00 26.82 -21.15
C VAL A 5 -13.60 26.42 -20.69
N LEU A 6 -12.93 25.57 -21.45
CA LEU A 6 -11.51 25.33 -21.27
C LEU A 6 -10.73 26.41 -22.00
N LEU A 7 -9.66 26.85 -21.35
CA LEU A 7 -8.72 27.82 -21.89
C LEU A 7 -7.45 27.08 -22.19
N PHE A 8 -7.17 26.95 -23.48
CA PHE A 8 -6.01 26.24 -23.99
C PHE A 8 -5.01 27.25 -24.57
N ASN A 9 -3.74 27.08 -24.22
CA ASN A 9 -2.65 27.93 -24.68
C ASN A 9 -1.49 27.05 -25.11
N VAL A 10 -1.14 27.02 -26.40
CA VAL A 10 0.07 26.34 -26.91
C VAL A 10 1.23 27.31 -26.81
N THR A 11 2.20 27.01 -25.97
CA THR A 11 3.30 27.95 -25.70
C THR A 11 4.52 27.72 -26.58
N ASP A 12 4.78 26.48 -26.98
CA ASP A 12 5.95 26.14 -27.79
C ASP A 12 5.75 24.83 -28.57
N ILE A 13 6.44 24.71 -29.72
CA ILE A 13 6.52 23.49 -30.54
C ILE A 13 7.99 23.25 -30.90
N GLU A 14 8.61 22.23 -30.30
CA GLU A 14 9.99 21.85 -30.61
C GLU A 14 10.01 20.53 -31.41
N LEU A 15 10.85 20.45 -32.44
CA LEU A 15 11.09 19.23 -33.21
C LEU A 15 12.37 18.57 -32.72
N GLU A 16 12.35 17.25 -32.54
CA GLU A 16 13.53 16.48 -32.14
C GLU A 16 14.61 16.52 -33.24
N GLU A 17 15.89 16.63 -32.86
CA GLU A 17 17.03 16.92 -33.75
C GLU A 17 17.18 15.93 -34.92
N ASP A 18 16.80 14.67 -34.74
CA ASP A 18 16.85 13.65 -35.80
C ASP A 18 15.84 13.91 -36.94
N ALA A 19 14.73 14.60 -36.65
CA ALA A 19 13.75 15.04 -37.64
C ALA A 19 14.21 16.29 -38.41
N ALA A 20 15.29 16.96 -37.98
CA ALA A 20 15.83 18.15 -38.65
C ALA A 20 16.51 17.85 -40.00
N ASN A 21 16.69 16.57 -40.35
CA ASN A 21 17.14 16.15 -41.68
C ASN A 21 16.10 16.37 -42.80
N TYR A 22 14.89 16.83 -42.47
CA TYR A 22 13.98 17.49 -43.42
C TYR A 22 14.51 18.91 -43.79
N ASN A 23 15.62 18.93 -44.51
CA ASN A 23 16.17 19.99 -45.36
C ASN A 23 15.80 21.47 -45.07
N THR A 24 16.61 22.14 -44.23
CA THR A 24 17.02 23.58 -44.26
C THR A 24 16.01 24.74 -44.24
N ASN A 25 14.69 24.51 -44.27
CA ASN A 25 13.71 25.53 -43.88
C ASN A 25 12.90 24.91 -42.74
N ARG A 26 13.01 25.44 -41.51
CA ARG A 26 12.13 25.04 -40.40
C ARG A 26 10.70 25.00 -40.96
N PRO A 27 10.05 23.84 -41.09
CA PRO A 27 8.68 23.82 -41.58
C PRO A 27 7.88 24.71 -40.65
N ASN A 28 7.16 25.68 -41.21
CA ASN A 28 6.20 26.47 -40.44
C ASN A 28 5.11 25.49 -40.00
N ILE A 29 5.30 24.81 -38.87
CA ILE A 29 4.31 23.89 -38.33
C ILE A 29 3.30 24.72 -37.55
N ILE A 30 2.02 24.54 -37.86
CA ILE A 30 0.91 25.16 -37.15
C ILE A 30 0.12 24.07 -36.42
N ALA A 31 -0.07 24.26 -35.13
CA ALA A 31 -1.02 23.48 -34.34
C ALA A 31 -2.45 24.02 -34.52
N TYR A 32 -3.37 23.11 -34.84
CA TYR A 32 -4.80 23.35 -34.88
C TYR A 32 -5.47 22.51 -33.79
N ILE A 33 -6.54 23.03 -33.21
CA ILE A 33 -7.42 22.26 -32.34
C ILE A 33 -8.65 21.88 -33.15
N SER A 34 -8.85 20.59 -33.35
CA SER A 34 -10.04 20.02 -33.99
C SER A 34 -11.06 19.65 -32.90
N ILE A 35 -12.24 20.26 -32.96
CA ILE A 35 -13.41 19.90 -32.13
C ILE A 35 -14.57 19.67 -33.10
N ASP A 36 -15.18 18.48 -33.07
CA ASP A 36 -16.28 18.12 -33.96
C ASP A 36 -15.96 18.41 -35.46
N ASN A 37 -14.74 18.08 -35.88
CA ASN A 37 -14.18 18.34 -37.23
C ASN A 37 -14.01 19.82 -37.62
N GLN A 38 -14.14 20.76 -36.68
CA GLN A 38 -13.79 22.16 -36.88
C GLN A 38 -12.38 22.45 -36.38
N LEU A 39 -11.51 22.86 -37.30
CA LEU A 39 -10.13 23.24 -36.99
C LEU A 39 -10.06 24.71 -36.56
N ILE A 40 -9.56 24.93 -35.36
CA ILE A 40 -9.30 26.25 -34.78
C ILE A 40 -7.79 26.44 -34.74
N ASP A 41 -7.28 27.49 -35.40
CA ASP A 41 -5.85 27.84 -35.36
C ASP A 41 -5.43 28.18 -33.93
N ALA A 42 -4.42 27.47 -33.42
CA ALA A 42 -3.94 27.61 -32.06
C ALA A 42 -2.64 28.40 -31.90
N VAL A 43 -1.90 28.63 -32.99
CA VAL A 43 -0.51 29.16 -32.91
C VAL A 43 -0.45 30.67 -32.71
N TRP A 44 -1.52 31.40 -33.06
CA TRP A 44 -1.54 32.87 -32.94
C TRP A 44 -2.42 33.39 -31.80
N ARG A 45 -3.01 32.49 -31.02
CA ARG A 45 -3.89 32.84 -29.92
C ARG A 45 -3.28 32.32 -28.62
N ASN A 46 -2.77 33.24 -27.80
CA ASN A 46 -2.31 32.96 -26.42
C ASN A 46 -3.40 32.30 -25.54
N ARG A 47 -4.65 32.23 -26.02
CA ARG A 47 -5.80 31.73 -25.28
C ARG A 47 -6.93 31.34 -26.24
N ILE A 48 -7.36 30.09 -26.21
CA ILE A 48 -8.49 29.60 -27.00
C ILE A 48 -9.58 29.12 -26.03
N GLU A 49 -10.78 29.63 -26.22
CA GLU A 49 -11.98 29.23 -25.46
C GLU A 49 -12.64 28.04 -26.15
N ILE A 50 -12.58 26.87 -25.50
CA ILE A 50 -13.16 25.64 -26.01
C ILE A 50 -14.46 25.35 -25.24
N PRO A 51 -15.63 25.44 -25.90
CA PRO A 51 -16.89 25.07 -25.28
C PRO A 51 -16.99 23.54 -25.19
N ILE A 52 -17.02 23.01 -23.97
CA ILE A 52 -17.11 21.56 -23.76
C ILE A 52 -18.54 21.12 -23.54
N SER A 53 -18.96 20.10 -24.30
CA SER A 53 -20.17 19.34 -24.03
C SER A 53 -19.82 18.11 -23.17
N PRO A 54 -20.60 17.78 -22.13
CA PRO A 54 -20.21 16.79 -21.11
C PRO A 54 -20.26 15.31 -21.55
N ILE A 55 -20.34 14.97 -22.85
CA ILE A 55 -20.48 13.56 -23.27
C ILE A 55 -19.66 13.28 -24.55
N ASN A 56 -18.65 12.41 -24.43
CA ASN A 56 -17.88 11.73 -25.49
C ASN A 56 -17.13 12.60 -26.53
N GLN A 57 -16.81 13.86 -26.22
CA GLN A 57 -15.98 14.67 -27.12
C GLN A 57 -14.49 14.29 -26.98
N ILE A 58 -13.84 14.05 -28.12
CA ILE A 58 -12.39 13.91 -28.25
C ILE A 58 -11.86 15.27 -28.69
N LEU A 59 -10.92 15.81 -27.91
CA LEU A 59 -10.17 16.99 -28.31
C LEU A 59 -8.95 16.52 -29.10
N GLN A 60 -8.85 16.92 -30.37
CA GLN A 60 -7.71 16.52 -31.21
C GLN A 60 -6.83 17.73 -31.51
N ILE A 61 -5.56 17.67 -31.11
CA ILE A 61 -4.53 18.62 -31.54
C ILE A 61 -3.96 18.09 -32.85
N VAL A 62 -3.97 18.90 -33.91
CA VAL A 62 -3.55 18.52 -35.26
C VAL A 62 -2.41 19.42 -35.68
N LEU A 63 -1.24 18.83 -35.94
CA LEU A 63 -0.09 19.55 -36.47
C LEU A 63 -0.16 19.53 -38.01
N ARG A 64 0.00 20.69 -38.65
CA ARG A 64 0.01 20.82 -40.12
C ARG A 64 1.14 21.70 -40.59
N GLU A 65 1.57 21.50 -41.82
CA GLU A 65 2.51 22.40 -42.50
C GLU A 65 1.78 23.66 -43.01
N ASN A 66 2.38 24.85 -42.84
CA ASN A 66 1.83 26.16 -43.24
C ASN A 66 1.94 26.45 -44.76
N ASN A 67 1.93 25.41 -45.60
CA ASN A 67 1.94 25.56 -47.06
C ASN A 67 0.49 25.49 -47.59
N GLU A 68 0.26 25.95 -48.84
CA GLU A 68 -1.10 26.04 -49.44
C GLU A 68 -1.86 24.70 -49.45
N GLU A 69 -1.15 23.56 -49.41
CA GLU A 69 -1.76 22.22 -49.39
C GLU A 69 -2.08 21.70 -47.97
N GLN A 70 -1.68 22.40 -46.90
CA GLN A 70 -1.94 22.08 -45.48
C GLN A 70 -1.80 20.58 -45.13
N ARG A 71 -0.69 19.96 -45.52
CA ARG A 71 -0.42 18.55 -45.19
C ARG A 71 -0.42 18.37 -43.68
N LYS A 72 -1.19 17.38 -43.20
CA LYS A 72 -1.20 16.97 -41.80
C LYS A 72 0.10 16.24 -41.49
N LEU A 73 0.76 16.63 -40.40
CA LEU A 73 2.03 16.07 -39.95
C LEU A 73 1.87 15.11 -38.77
N GLY A 74 0.80 15.25 -37.99
CA GLY A 74 0.50 14.36 -36.86
C GLY A 74 -0.73 14.82 -36.08
N SER A 75 -1.19 14.00 -35.13
CA SER A 75 -2.21 14.42 -34.17
C SER A 75 -2.04 13.84 -32.78
N LEU A 76 -2.64 14.52 -31.82
CA LEU A 76 -2.84 14.00 -30.47
C LEU A 76 -4.33 14.06 -30.14
N SER A 77 -4.96 12.89 -29.93
CA SER A 77 -6.37 12.80 -29.56
C SER A 77 -6.50 12.50 -28.07
N ILE A 78 -7.11 13.41 -27.30
CA ILE A 78 -7.28 13.26 -25.85
C ILE A 78 -8.77 13.34 -25.53
N ARG A 79 -9.25 12.45 -24.65
CA ARG A 79 -10.65 12.48 -24.20
C ARG A 79 -10.87 13.64 -23.25
N VAL A 80 -11.95 14.37 -23.44
CA VAL A 80 -12.26 15.55 -22.61
C VAL A 80 -12.43 15.20 -21.12
N GLU A 81 -12.82 13.97 -20.80
CA GLU A 81 -12.89 13.48 -19.41
C GLU A 81 -11.52 13.53 -18.72
N GLN A 82 -10.45 13.12 -19.41
CA GLN A 82 -9.08 13.18 -18.88
C GLN A 82 -8.65 14.63 -18.63
N PHE A 83 -9.07 15.58 -19.49
CA PHE A 83 -8.82 17.01 -19.27
C PHE A 83 -9.54 17.59 -18.04
N LEU A 84 -10.69 17.04 -17.66
CA LEU A 84 -11.43 17.50 -16.47
C LEU A 84 -10.79 17.02 -15.16
N GLU A 85 -10.01 15.93 -15.22
CA GLU A 85 -9.25 15.41 -14.08
C GLU A 85 -7.96 16.20 -13.84
N LEU A 86 -7.46 16.90 -14.85
CA LEU A 86 -6.27 17.73 -14.75
C LEU A 86 -6.47 18.92 -13.81
N GLN A 87 -5.45 19.20 -12.99
CA GLN A 87 -5.46 20.36 -12.09
C GLN A 87 -5.35 21.65 -12.91
N ALA A 88 -6.30 22.58 -12.71
CA ALA A 88 -6.26 23.90 -13.31
C ALA A 88 -4.99 24.66 -12.91
N LYS A 89 -4.44 25.46 -13.84
CA LYS A 89 -3.21 26.26 -13.72
C LYS A 89 -1.90 25.48 -13.71
N LYS A 90 -1.91 24.18 -14.03
CA LYS A 90 -0.70 23.45 -14.41
C LYS A 90 -0.47 23.54 -15.91
N THR A 91 0.80 23.60 -16.28
CA THR A 91 1.24 23.48 -17.67
C THR A 91 1.62 22.03 -17.88
N TYR A 92 1.10 21.44 -18.95
CA TYR A 92 1.38 20.08 -19.38
C TYR A 92 2.23 20.15 -20.64
N SER A 93 3.06 19.12 -20.85
CA SER A 93 3.89 19.03 -22.03
C SER A 93 4.02 17.59 -22.46
N HIS A 94 3.97 17.36 -23.76
CA HIS A 94 3.97 16.02 -24.35
C HIS A 94 4.76 16.04 -25.64
N TRP A 95 5.53 14.99 -25.89
CA TRP A 95 5.94 14.67 -27.26
C TRP A 95 4.78 14.02 -28.02
N VAL A 96 4.51 14.50 -29.22
CA VAL A 96 3.47 14.02 -30.13
C VAL A 96 4.13 13.48 -31.38
N THR A 97 3.91 12.22 -31.66
CA THR A 97 4.48 11.56 -32.83
C THR A 97 3.84 12.08 -34.12
N LEU A 98 4.66 12.26 -35.15
CA LEU A 98 4.33 12.88 -36.42
C LEU A 98 4.04 11.78 -37.46
N PHE A 99 2.84 11.22 -37.45
CA PHE A 99 2.43 10.18 -38.41
C PHE A 99 1.59 10.70 -39.59
N ASP A 100 1.53 9.89 -40.65
CA ASP A 100 0.75 10.15 -41.86
C ASP A 100 -0.77 9.79 -41.71
N TYR A 101 -1.18 9.00 -40.69
CA TYR A 101 -2.56 8.47 -40.58
C TYR A 101 -3.31 8.93 -39.32
N ILE A 102 -4.56 9.38 -39.50
CA ILE A 102 -5.42 10.00 -38.46
C ILE A 102 -5.92 9.05 -37.38
N GLU A 103 -5.92 7.75 -37.68
CA GLU A 103 -6.67 6.72 -36.95
C GLU A 103 -5.81 5.97 -35.92
N ASP A 104 -4.50 6.21 -35.91
CA ASP A 104 -3.52 5.51 -35.06
C ASP A 104 -3.20 6.25 -33.74
N ASP A 105 -3.61 7.52 -33.60
CA ASP A 105 -3.16 8.42 -32.52
C ASP A 105 -4.23 8.67 -31.43
N GLU A 106 -4.89 7.64 -30.92
CA GLU A 106 -5.60 7.78 -29.63
C GLU A 106 -4.56 7.67 -28.51
N TYR A 107 -4.32 8.78 -27.79
CA TYR A 107 -3.38 8.76 -26.66
C TYR A 107 -3.93 7.85 -25.56
N ASP A 108 -3.31 6.69 -25.40
CA ASP A 108 -3.67 5.67 -24.42
C ASP A 108 -2.80 5.72 -23.15
N GLY A 109 -1.75 6.55 -23.16
CA GLY A 109 -0.87 6.80 -22.02
C GLY A 109 -1.45 7.74 -20.94
N ASP A 110 -0.80 7.77 -19.78
CA ASP A 110 -1.13 8.71 -18.70
C ASP A 110 -0.60 10.11 -19.03
N LEU A 111 -1.46 11.13 -18.88
CA LEU A 111 -1.11 12.53 -19.17
C LEU A 111 0.15 12.99 -18.40
N GLY A 112 1.27 13.09 -19.12
CA GLY A 112 2.58 13.51 -18.62
C GLY A 112 3.69 12.50 -18.93
N ILE A 113 3.33 11.36 -19.53
CA ILE A 113 4.26 10.38 -20.07
C ILE A 113 4.44 10.65 -21.57
N ASP A 114 5.70 10.68 -22.00
CA ASP A 114 6.08 10.93 -23.38
C ASP A 114 5.93 9.66 -24.23
N ASP A 115 5.51 9.82 -25.49
CA ASP A 115 5.53 8.75 -26.48
C ASP A 115 6.98 8.53 -26.98
N ASP A 116 7.40 7.28 -27.04
CA ASP A 116 8.75 6.86 -27.44
C ASP A 116 8.93 6.80 -28.97
N GLU A 117 7.83 6.93 -29.74
CA GLU A 117 7.87 6.84 -31.20
C GLU A 117 8.41 8.12 -31.89
N LYS A 118 9.22 7.94 -32.94
CA LYS A 118 9.88 9.01 -33.71
C LYS A 118 9.41 8.98 -35.17
N PRO A 119 9.29 10.13 -35.87
CA PRO A 119 9.61 11.50 -35.43
C PRO A 119 8.51 12.13 -34.58
N ARG A 120 8.86 13.02 -33.65
CA ARG A 120 7.91 13.63 -32.69
C ARG A 120 8.11 15.14 -32.52
N ALA A 121 7.04 15.82 -32.11
CA ALA A 121 6.99 17.25 -31.81
C ALA A 121 6.57 17.49 -30.36
N TYR A 122 7.33 18.28 -29.63
CA TYR A 122 7.04 18.63 -28.25
C TYR A 122 6.01 19.75 -28.19
N ILE A 123 4.86 19.51 -27.58
CA ILE A 123 3.78 20.49 -27.41
C ILE A 123 3.65 20.82 -25.93
N ARG A 124 3.70 22.10 -25.59
CA ARG A 124 3.42 22.59 -24.24
C ARG A 124 2.11 23.35 -24.18
N TYR A 125 1.19 22.95 -23.29
CA TYR A 125 -0.10 23.61 -23.13
C TYR A 125 -0.55 23.81 -21.67
N GLY A 126 -1.28 24.89 -21.42
CA GLY A 126 -1.87 25.20 -20.10
C GLY A 126 -3.39 25.15 -20.09
N LEU A 127 -3.97 24.72 -18.97
CA LEU A 127 -5.42 24.70 -18.73
C LEU A 127 -5.81 25.73 -17.66
N GLU A 128 -6.73 26.63 -18.00
CA GLU A 128 -7.33 27.55 -17.04
C GLU A 128 -8.84 27.28 -16.94
N ASN A 129 -9.33 26.95 -15.74
CA ASN A 129 -10.76 26.80 -15.48
C ASN A 129 -11.43 28.17 -15.58
N ALA A 130 -12.34 28.34 -16.54
CA ALA A 130 -13.19 29.52 -16.56
C ALA A 130 -14.06 29.53 -15.29
N ILE A 131 -13.75 30.43 -14.35
CA ILE A 131 -14.59 30.68 -13.19
C ILE A 131 -15.92 31.21 -13.73
N THR A 132 -17.01 30.47 -13.57
CA THR A 132 -18.36 30.96 -13.83
C THR A 132 -18.73 32.05 -12.82
N GLU A 133 -18.21 33.26 -12.99
CA GLU A 133 -18.69 34.43 -12.28
C GLU A 133 -20.00 34.90 -12.91
N SER A 134 -21.14 34.50 -12.32
CA SER A 134 -22.43 35.13 -12.63
C SER A 134 -22.50 36.54 -12.03
N LYS A 135 -21.91 37.54 -12.68
CA LYS A 135 -22.11 38.96 -12.32
C LYS A 135 -23.06 39.63 -13.31
N LYS A 136 -24.21 40.07 -12.79
CA LYS A 136 -25.21 40.92 -13.48
C LYS A 136 -24.57 42.25 -13.91
N PRO A 137 -24.99 42.84 -15.05
CA PRO A 137 -24.41 44.08 -15.55
C PRO A 137 -24.84 45.27 -14.67
N LYS A 138 -23.87 46.06 -14.21
CA LYS A 138 -24.10 47.44 -13.76
C LYS A 138 -23.54 48.38 -14.81
N ALA A 139 -24.39 49.34 -15.20
CA ALA A 139 -24.16 50.33 -16.23
C ALA A 139 -22.85 51.12 -16.03
N PHE A 140 -22.12 51.30 -17.12
CA PHE A 140 -20.94 52.15 -17.19
C PHE A 140 -21.37 53.60 -17.48
N THR A 141 -21.09 54.50 -16.54
CA THR A 141 -21.09 55.94 -16.77
C THR A 141 -19.68 56.37 -17.17
N THR A 142 -19.58 56.93 -18.37
CA THR A 142 -18.42 57.62 -18.94
C THR A 142 -17.86 58.71 -18.03
N HIS A 143 -16.54 58.73 -17.83
CA HIS A 143 -15.82 60.00 -17.70
C HIS A 143 -14.47 59.98 -18.41
N VAL A 144 -14.36 61.00 -19.26
CA VAL A 144 -13.27 61.47 -20.11
C VAL A 144 -12.12 62.04 -19.29
N ARG A 145 -10.91 61.98 -19.88
CA ARG A 145 -9.73 62.90 -19.79
C ARG A 145 -8.50 62.19 -19.22
N LYS A 146 -7.25 62.46 -19.64
CA LYS A 146 -6.64 63.15 -20.79
C LYS A 146 -5.15 62.74 -20.80
N ALA A 147 -4.54 62.76 -21.99
CA ALA A 147 -3.11 62.67 -22.29
C ALA A 147 -2.17 63.58 -21.46
N LYS A 148 -0.92 63.11 -21.26
CA LYS A 148 0.37 63.82 -21.46
C LYS A 148 1.53 62.84 -21.25
N GLU A 149 2.29 62.44 -22.27
CA GLU A 149 3.46 63.11 -22.89
C GLU A 149 4.69 63.33 -21.97
N ASP A 150 5.76 62.62 -22.37
CA ASP A 150 7.14 63.07 -22.56
C ASP A 150 8.17 63.19 -21.41
N ARG A 151 9.24 62.38 -21.61
CA ARG A 151 10.68 62.74 -21.76
C ARG A 151 11.63 62.80 -20.53
N LYS A 152 12.74 62.05 -20.76
CA LYS A 152 14.18 62.35 -20.56
C LYS A 152 14.76 62.42 -19.13
N GLY A 153 15.82 61.63 -18.93
CA GLY A 153 17.17 62.21 -18.76
C GLY A 153 17.93 61.96 -17.45
N SER A 154 18.97 61.12 -17.56
CA SER A 154 20.35 61.31 -17.06
C SER A 154 20.68 61.45 -15.55
N SER A 155 21.50 60.48 -15.09
CA SER A 155 22.76 60.58 -14.31
C SER A 155 22.82 61.28 -12.94
N LYS A 156 23.24 60.55 -11.89
CA LYS A 156 24.57 60.68 -11.23
C LYS A 156 24.64 59.91 -9.89
N ILE A 157 25.84 59.37 -9.65
CA ILE A 157 26.39 58.74 -8.44
C ILE A 157 26.37 59.70 -7.24
N VAL A 158 25.99 59.25 -6.03
CA VAL A 158 26.61 59.58 -4.72
C VAL A 158 26.21 58.53 -3.65
N THR A 159 27.21 58.04 -2.93
CA THR A 159 27.25 57.15 -1.76
C THR A 159 26.52 57.72 -0.54
N THR A 160 25.79 56.89 0.25
CA THR A 160 25.73 57.04 1.72
C THR A 160 25.21 55.75 2.39
N THR A 161 26.01 55.27 3.34
CA THR A 161 25.76 54.24 4.34
C THR A 161 24.70 54.66 5.36
N LYS A 162 23.77 53.76 5.73
CA LYS A 162 23.05 53.80 7.01
C LYS A 162 22.83 52.40 7.59
N THR A 163 23.72 52.07 8.52
CA THR A 163 23.59 51.04 9.55
C THR A 163 22.53 51.47 10.57
N THR A 164 21.61 50.59 10.98
CA THR A 164 20.76 50.83 12.15
C THR A 164 21.02 49.76 13.21
N THR A 165 21.44 50.27 14.36
CA THR A 165 21.89 49.67 15.61
C THR A 165 20.74 49.05 16.39
N TYR A 166 20.96 47.91 17.05
CA TYR A 166 20.44 47.70 18.41
C TYR A 166 21.47 46.95 19.27
N SER A 167 21.85 47.64 20.33
CA SER A 167 22.82 47.32 21.37
C SER A 167 22.19 46.50 22.50
N ILE A 168 22.86 45.44 22.95
CA ILE A 168 22.68 44.90 24.31
C ILE A 168 24.07 44.72 24.93
N SER A 169 24.37 45.60 25.88
CA SER A 169 25.55 45.61 26.73
C SER A 169 25.29 44.87 28.05
N SER A 170 26.06 43.81 28.26
CA SER A 170 26.84 43.44 29.46
C SER A 170 26.42 43.90 30.87
N ALA A 171 26.22 42.88 31.73
CA ALA A 171 26.90 42.59 33.00
C ALA A 171 26.83 43.57 34.19
N SER A 172 26.45 43.06 35.39
CA SER A 172 27.40 42.76 36.49
C SER A 172 26.76 42.38 37.86
N ARG A 173 27.36 41.34 38.49
CA ARG A 173 27.83 41.18 39.89
C ARG A 173 26.89 41.02 41.14
N PHE A 174 27.01 39.82 41.75
CA PHE A 174 27.48 39.46 43.11
C PHE A 174 26.76 39.89 44.42
N LYS A 175 26.34 38.88 45.25
CA LYS A 175 26.77 38.53 46.65
C LYS A 175 25.76 37.54 47.33
N GLN A 176 26.20 36.37 47.87
CA GLN A 176 26.41 35.97 49.30
C GLN A 176 25.14 36.01 50.19
N GLN A 177 24.74 35.10 51.12
CA GLN A 177 25.29 33.90 51.81
C GLN A 177 24.19 33.29 52.75
N ASN A 178 24.43 32.09 53.34
CA ASN A 178 23.86 31.42 54.57
C ASN A 178 22.68 30.41 54.42
N GLN A 179 22.85 29.09 54.68
CA GLN A 179 22.90 28.25 55.95
C GLN A 179 21.48 27.90 56.48
N GLU A 180 21.02 26.65 56.76
CA GLU A 180 21.41 25.54 57.69
C GLU A 180 20.59 24.23 57.34
N GLU A 181 21.18 23.02 57.31
CA GLU A 181 21.05 21.84 58.24
C GLU A 181 19.68 21.09 58.31
N LEU A 182 19.47 19.77 58.57
CA LEU A 182 20.20 18.48 58.63
C LEU A 182 19.16 17.33 58.86
N HIS A 183 19.53 16.09 58.48
CA HIS A 183 19.18 14.76 59.03
C HIS A 183 17.82 14.02 58.84
N ALA A 184 17.96 12.71 58.55
CA ALA A 184 17.01 11.58 58.52
C ALA A 184 16.97 10.83 59.90
N PRO A 185 16.51 9.55 60.06
CA PRO A 185 15.41 8.72 59.49
C PRO A 185 14.52 7.97 60.56
N GLU A 186 13.43 7.29 60.12
CA GLU A 186 12.71 6.08 60.67
C GLU A 186 12.14 6.05 62.13
N PRO A 187 11.34 5.05 62.63
CA PRO A 187 10.53 3.95 62.03
C PRO A 187 9.10 3.72 62.68
N VAL A 188 8.44 2.61 62.29
CA VAL A 188 7.16 1.89 62.63
C VAL A 188 7.05 1.45 64.14
N PRO A 189 5.86 1.30 64.84
CA PRO A 189 5.02 0.07 64.87
C PRO A 189 3.50 0.07 65.32
N GLU A 190 2.86 -1.07 64.98
CA GLU A 190 1.69 -1.90 65.45
C GLU A 190 0.66 -1.58 66.60
N ARG A 191 -0.55 -2.19 66.43
CA ARG A 191 -1.57 -2.77 67.38
C ARG A 191 -2.49 -1.78 68.19
N GLN A 192 -3.76 -2.00 68.58
CA GLN A 192 -4.64 -3.17 68.88
C GLN A 192 -6.15 -2.76 69.07
N VAL A 193 -7.09 -3.66 68.74
CA VAL A 193 -8.43 -4.10 69.28
C VAL A 193 -9.24 -3.27 70.34
N ILE A 194 -10.60 -3.23 70.24
CA ILE A 194 -11.64 -3.56 71.30
C ILE A 194 -13.11 -3.37 70.81
N ILE A 195 -14.01 -4.22 71.35
CA ILE A 195 -15.45 -4.52 71.12
C ILE A 195 -16.38 -3.71 72.05
N GLN A 196 -17.65 -3.43 71.68
CA GLN A 196 -18.78 -3.26 72.63
C GLN A 196 -20.13 -3.82 72.12
N GLN A 197 -20.89 -4.42 73.04
CA GLN A 197 -22.22 -5.06 72.95
C GLN A 197 -23.33 -4.10 73.43
N GLU A 198 -24.60 -4.35 73.09
CA GLU A 198 -25.76 -4.07 73.98
C GLU A 198 -27.06 -4.81 73.59
N ALA A 199 -27.97 -4.96 74.57
CA ALA A 199 -29.00 -5.99 74.76
C ALA A 199 -30.48 -5.53 74.53
N PRO A 200 -31.51 -6.41 74.63
CA PRO A 200 -32.92 -6.13 74.29
C PRO A 200 -33.88 -6.05 75.51
N PRO A 201 -35.17 -5.69 75.31
CA PRO A 201 -36.25 -6.37 76.06
C PRO A 201 -37.54 -6.68 75.29
N GLN A 202 -38.34 -7.55 75.92
CA GLN A 202 -39.56 -8.25 75.50
C GLN A 202 -40.89 -7.53 75.89
N GLN A 203 -42.01 -8.20 75.53
CA GLN A 203 -43.40 -8.10 76.06
C GLN A 203 -44.36 -7.18 75.26
N THR A 204 -45.65 -7.48 75.01
CA THR A 204 -46.59 -8.52 75.48
C THR A 204 -47.76 -8.62 74.47
N ARG A 205 -48.41 -9.79 74.45
CA ARG A 205 -49.55 -10.18 73.61
C ARG A 205 -50.86 -9.83 74.32
N GLN A 206 -51.83 -9.21 73.65
CA GLN A 206 -53.25 -9.30 74.03
C GLN A 206 -54.15 -9.21 72.79
N GLU A 207 -55.03 -10.19 72.69
CA GLU A 207 -55.98 -10.45 71.62
C GLU A 207 -57.15 -9.46 71.69
N ASN A 208 -57.59 -8.94 70.55
CA ASN A 208 -58.89 -8.30 70.42
C ASN A 208 -59.58 -8.78 69.13
N ILE A 209 -60.66 -9.53 69.34
CA ILE A 209 -61.58 -10.03 68.33
C ILE A 209 -62.53 -8.88 68.01
N GLU A 210 -62.27 -8.14 66.92
CA GLU A 210 -63.20 -7.16 66.40
C GLU A 210 -63.97 -7.67 65.18
N ARG A 211 -65.27 -7.42 65.22
CA ARG A 211 -66.31 -7.85 64.30
C ARG A 211 -66.03 -7.31 62.89
N TYR A 212 -65.87 -8.19 61.92
CA TYR A 212 -65.87 -7.83 60.50
C TYR A 212 -67.24 -7.27 60.11
N SER A 213 -67.33 -5.94 60.07
CA SER A 213 -68.41 -5.22 59.40
C SER A 213 -68.40 -5.57 57.92
N VAL A 214 -69.57 -5.85 57.34
CA VAL A 214 -69.74 -6.16 55.90
C VAL A 214 -69.08 -5.10 55.00
N ARG A 215 -68.99 -3.84 55.45
CA ARG A 215 -68.29 -2.78 54.73
C ARG A 215 -66.77 -2.96 54.68
N ILE A 216 -66.17 -3.55 55.71
CA ILE A 216 -64.73 -3.84 55.74
C ILE A 216 -64.45 -4.95 54.73
N LEU A 217 -65.25 -6.03 54.75
CA LEU A 217 -65.13 -7.10 53.76
C LEU A 217 -65.36 -6.63 52.32
N GLU A 218 -66.27 -5.68 52.06
CA GLU A 218 -66.44 -5.09 50.73
C GLU A 218 -65.24 -4.22 50.30
N CYS A 219 -64.61 -3.51 51.24
CA CYS A 219 -63.39 -2.76 50.98
C CYS A 219 -62.22 -3.70 50.68
N ASP A 220 -62.07 -4.76 51.47
CA ASP A 220 -61.01 -5.77 51.28
C ASP A 220 -61.21 -6.48 49.94
N LEU A 221 -62.43 -6.91 49.59
CA LEU A 221 -62.70 -7.57 48.32
C LEU A 221 -62.45 -6.63 47.11
N LYS A 222 -62.71 -5.32 47.27
CA LYS A 222 -62.39 -4.32 46.24
C LYS A 222 -60.89 -4.03 46.15
N ALA A 223 -60.16 -4.12 47.26
CA ALA A 223 -58.71 -4.01 47.28
C ALA A 223 -58.09 -5.24 46.59
N ASP A 224 -58.49 -6.45 46.97
CA ASP A 224 -58.01 -7.71 46.40
C ASP A 224 -58.31 -7.79 44.89
N THR A 225 -59.50 -7.36 44.46
CA THR A 225 -59.83 -7.33 43.02
C THR A 225 -59.02 -6.29 42.24
N LYS A 226 -58.68 -5.14 42.86
CA LYS A 226 -57.79 -4.17 42.24
C LYS A 226 -56.35 -4.70 42.16
N GLU A 227 -55.90 -5.38 43.20
CA GLU A 227 -54.57 -6.01 43.24
C GLU A 227 -54.46 -7.09 42.16
N LEU A 228 -55.47 -7.95 42.03
CA LEU A 228 -55.52 -8.96 40.97
C LEU A 228 -55.56 -8.36 39.56
N ILE A 229 -56.30 -7.25 39.36
CA ILE A 229 -56.31 -6.54 38.07
C ILE A 229 -54.92 -5.97 37.76
N HIS A 230 -54.23 -5.40 38.76
CA HIS A 230 -52.86 -4.93 38.58
C HIS A 230 -51.90 -6.07 38.24
N GLU A 231 -52.00 -7.20 38.93
CA GLU A 231 -51.15 -8.37 38.67
C GLU A 231 -51.37 -8.94 37.27
N LEU A 232 -52.62 -8.98 36.79
CA LEU A 232 -52.93 -9.39 35.41
C LEU A 232 -52.44 -8.40 34.36
N GLN A 233 -52.49 -7.09 34.65
CA GLN A 233 -51.94 -6.06 33.78
C GLN A 233 -50.41 -6.15 33.69
N ASP A 234 -49.74 -6.43 34.81
CA ASP A 234 -48.29 -6.63 34.84
C ASP A 234 -47.89 -7.89 34.06
N GLN A 235 -48.61 -9.00 34.23
CA GLN A 235 -48.41 -10.21 33.42
C GLN A 235 -48.64 -9.96 31.93
N GLN A 236 -49.68 -9.20 31.56
CA GLN A 236 -49.94 -8.84 30.17
C GLN A 236 -48.80 -7.99 29.58
N ASN A 237 -48.27 -7.03 30.36
CA ASN A 237 -47.14 -6.20 29.94
C ASN A 237 -45.85 -7.00 29.78
N ASP A 238 -45.61 -7.99 30.63
CA ASP A 238 -44.43 -8.84 30.53
C ASP A 238 -44.49 -9.77 29.31
N VAL A 239 -45.67 -10.28 28.95
CA VAL A 239 -45.87 -11.03 27.70
C VAL A 239 -45.60 -10.13 26.48
N LEU A 240 -46.07 -8.88 26.49
CA LEU A 240 -45.80 -7.92 25.41
C LEU A 240 -44.30 -7.61 25.27
N LYS A 241 -43.59 -7.39 26.39
CA LYS A 241 -42.13 -7.20 26.37
C LYS A 241 -41.39 -8.42 25.80
N GLN A 242 -41.84 -9.64 26.13
CA GLN A 242 -41.26 -10.86 25.57
C GLN A 242 -41.51 -10.97 24.06
N GLN A 243 -42.69 -10.57 23.58
CA GLN A 243 -42.99 -10.54 22.14
C GLN A 243 -42.14 -9.49 21.40
N GLU A 244 -41.97 -8.29 21.96
CA GLU A 244 -41.08 -7.27 21.40
C GLU A 244 -39.63 -7.75 21.33
N TYR A 245 -39.15 -8.43 22.38
CA TYR A 245 -37.82 -9.02 22.38
C TYR A 245 -37.65 -10.07 21.27
N ARG A 246 -38.65 -10.96 21.09
CA ARG A 246 -38.65 -11.95 20.00
C ARG A 246 -38.69 -11.31 18.61
N MET A 247 -39.48 -10.26 18.43
CA MET A 247 -39.52 -9.51 17.16
C MET A 247 -38.16 -8.88 16.85
N LYS A 248 -37.46 -8.38 17.87
CA LYS A 248 -36.13 -7.78 17.71
C LYS A 248 -35.08 -8.84 17.37
N THR A 249 -35.13 -10.03 17.98
CA THR A 249 -34.21 -11.12 17.64
C THR A 249 -34.47 -11.67 16.24
N LEU A 250 -35.73 -11.81 15.82
CA LEU A 250 -36.08 -12.21 14.46
C LEU A 250 -35.60 -11.20 13.42
N SER A 251 -35.79 -9.90 13.66
CA SER A 251 -35.28 -8.83 12.79
C SER A 251 -33.75 -8.88 12.63
N ASN A 252 -33.01 -9.15 13.72
CA ASN A 252 -31.56 -9.31 13.67
C ASN A 252 -31.14 -10.56 12.87
N LEU A 253 -31.86 -11.68 13.02
CA LEU A 253 -31.64 -12.91 12.24
C LEU A 253 -31.89 -12.68 10.75
N ASP A 254 -32.94 -11.95 10.42
CA ASP A 254 -33.31 -11.61 9.04
C ASP A 254 -32.26 -10.69 8.38
N LYS A 255 -31.71 -9.76 9.16
CA LYS A 255 -30.57 -8.92 8.75
C LYS A 255 -29.31 -9.77 8.51
N LEU A 256 -28.99 -10.68 9.42
CA LEU A 256 -27.84 -11.57 9.30
C LEU A 256 -27.97 -12.50 8.08
N HIS A 257 -29.16 -13.02 7.81
CA HIS A 257 -29.42 -13.84 6.63
C HIS A 257 -29.22 -13.04 5.33
N ARG A 258 -29.67 -11.78 5.28
CA ARG A 258 -29.44 -10.92 4.12
C ARG A 258 -27.95 -10.62 3.91
N GLU A 259 -27.21 -10.38 4.99
CA GLU A 259 -25.77 -10.19 4.97
C GLU A 259 -25.06 -11.46 4.44
N LEU A 260 -25.38 -12.63 4.97
CA LEU A 260 -24.84 -13.93 4.49
C LEU A 260 -25.16 -14.21 3.01
N THR A 261 -26.38 -13.89 2.55
CA THR A 261 -26.73 -14.07 1.12
C THR A 261 -26.07 -13.05 0.20
N GLY A 262 -25.85 -11.83 0.68
CA GLY A 262 -25.12 -10.79 -0.04
C GLY A 262 -23.64 -11.12 -0.16
N GLU A 263 -23.04 -11.62 0.91
CA GLU A 263 -21.65 -12.10 0.94
C GLU A 263 -21.43 -13.26 -0.02
N HIS A 264 -22.35 -14.22 -0.12
CA HIS A 264 -22.21 -15.34 -1.07
C HIS A 264 -22.18 -14.90 -2.54
N ILE A 265 -22.93 -13.85 -2.91
CA ILE A 265 -22.90 -13.29 -4.27
C ILE A 265 -21.62 -12.48 -4.48
N GLN A 266 -21.18 -11.74 -3.46
CA GLN A 266 -19.92 -11.00 -3.47
C GLN A 266 -18.72 -11.94 -3.61
N ASP A 267 -18.75 -13.10 -2.96
CA ASP A 267 -17.71 -14.13 -3.03
C ASP A 267 -17.64 -14.78 -4.41
N GLN A 268 -18.79 -15.04 -5.06
CA GLN A 268 -18.81 -15.53 -6.44
C GLN A 268 -18.25 -14.49 -7.42
N VAL A 269 -18.60 -13.22 -7.26
CA VAL A 269 -18.03 -12.12 -8.07
C VAL A 269 -16.54 -11.96 -7.80
N SER A 270 -16.11 -12.10 -6.55
CA SER A 270 -14.70 -12.02 -6.15
C SER A 270 -13.91 -13.20 -6.71
N TYR A 271 -14.50 -14.40 -6.78
CA TYR A 271 -13.90 -15.57 -7.43
C TYR A 271 -13.69 -15.36 -8.92
N PHE A 272 -14.67 -14.82 -9.65
CA PHE A 272 -14.50 -14.51 -11.07
C PHE A 272 -13.48 -13.38 -11.31
N LYS A 273 -13.43 -12.37 -10.42
CA LYS A 273 -12.39 -11.34 -10.46
C LYS A 273 -11.01 -11.93 -10.19
N LEU A 274 -10.88 -12.85 -9.22
CA LEU A 274 -9.63 -13.54 -8.94
C LEU A 274 -9.16 -14.38 -10.12
N GLN A 275 -10.05 -15.13 -10.79
CA GLN A 275 -9.70 -15.88 -12.00
C GLN A 275 -9.27 -14.97 -13.17
N ARG A 276 -9.88 -13.79 -13.29
CA ARG A 276 -9.48 -12.81 -14.30
C ARG A 276 -8.11 -12.21 -13.96
N ASN A 277 -7.91 -11.79 -12.71
CA ASN A 277 -6.63 -11.27 -12.24
C ASN A 277 -5.52 -12.33 -12.36
N GLU A 278 -5.81 -13.60 -12.09
CA GLU A 278 -4.86 -14.71 -12.27
C GLU A 278 -4.44 -14.85 -13.74
N LYS A 279 -5.38 -14.75 -14.68
CA LYS A 279 -5.08 -14.74 -16.12
C LYS A 279 -4.28 -13.50 -16.55
N ASP A 280 -4.65 -12.33 -16.04
CA ASP A 280 -3.97 -11.08 -16.37
C ASP A 280 -2.54 -11.06 -15.80
N ILE A 281 -2.33 -11.61 -14.60
CA ILE A 281 -0.99 -11.80 -14.00
C ILE A 281 -0.15 -12.79 -14.80
N LEU A 282 -0.75 -13.90 -15.27
CA LEU A 282 -0.04 -14.87 -16.11
C LEU A 282 0.38 -14.25 -17.45
N LEU A 283 -0.51 -13.44 -18.05
CA LEU A 283 -0.20 -12.74 -19.30
C LEU A 283 0.90 -11.69 -19.10
N ASP A 284 0.80 -10.87 -18.05
CA ASP A 284 1.84 -9.88 -17.70
C ASP A 284 3.18 -10.56 -17.41
N TYR A 285 3.17 -11.71 -16.71
CA TYR A 285 4.37 -12.51 -16.48
C TYR A 285 5.00 -12.99 -17.79
N GLU A 286 4.22 -13.48 -18.76
CA GLU A 286 4.75 -13.90 -20.07
C GLU A 286 5.33 -12.73 -20.87
N VAL A 287 4.66 -11.56 -20.85
CA VAL A 287 5.15 -10.34 -21.51
C VAL A 287 6.45 -9.87 -20.87
N ARG A 288 6.52 -9.77 -19.54
CA ARG A 288 7.75 -9.39 -18.83
C ARG A 288 8.87 -10.39 -19.05
N LYS A 289 8.57 -11.68 -19.08
CA LYS A 289 9.56 -12.74 -19.39
C LYS A 289 10.14 -12.57 -20.79
N ALA A 290 9.32 -12.22 -21.78
CA ALA A 290 9.79 -11.93 -23.13
C ALA A 290 10.65 -10.66 -23.18
N ALA A 291 10.23 -9.59 -22.50
CA ALA A 291 10.98 -8.34 -22.41
C ALA A 291 12.34 -8.50 -21.71
N VAL A 292 12.39 -9.28 -20.62
CA VAL A 292 13.65 -9.65 -19.95
C VAL A 292 14.54 -10.46 -20.89
N GLY A 293 13.97 -11.36 -21.70
CA GLY A 293 14.71 -12.10 -22.71
C GLY A 293 15.37 -11.20 -23.76
N GLU A 294 14.67 -10.17 -24.24
CA GLU A 294 15.23 -9.15 -25.14
C GLU A 294 16.32 -8.32 -24.46
N HIS A 295 16.09 -7.85 -23.22
CA HIS A 295 17.10 -7.11 -22.45
C HIS A 295 18.38 -7.93 -22.23
N ILE A 296 18.26 -9.22 -21.94
CA ILE A 296 19.42 -10.12 -21.80
C ILE A 296 20.20 -10.21 -23.11
N LYS A 297 19.54 -10.24 -24.29
CA LYS A 297 20.24 -10.24 -25.59
C LYS A 297 21.00 -8.92 -25.81
N VAL A 298 20.39 -7.78 -25.46
CA VAL A 298 21.04 -6.47 -25.58
C VAL A 298 22.25 -6.38 -24.66
N LEU A 299 22.11 -6.77 -23.40
CA LEU A 299 23.20 -6.81 -22.43
C LEU A 299 24.33 -7.73 -22.88
N ASN A 300 24.04 -8.92 -23.40
CA ASN A 300 25.05 -9.82 -23.93
C ASN A 300 25.79 -9.20 -25.13
N SER A 301 25.08 -8.50 -26.01
CA SER A 301 25.69 -7.79 -27.14
C SER A 301 26.59 -6.63 -26.68
N GLN A 302 26.20 -5.93 -25.61
CA GLN A 302 27.01 -4.88 -24.99
C GLN A 302 28.27 -5.45 -24.31
N ILE A 303 28.14 -6.59 -23.61
CA ILE A 303 29.28 -7.29 -23.02
C ILE A 303 30.27 -7.71 -24.11
N GLU A 304 29.79 -8.28 -25.22
CA GLU A 304 30.66 -8.64 -26.35
C GLU A 304 31.40 -7.43 -26.94
N ASN A 305 30.75 -6.27 -27.04
CA ASN A 305 31.39 -5.04 -27.51
C ASN A 305 32.46 -4.53 -26.52
N VAL A 306 32.19 -4.56 -25.22
CA VAL A 306 33.15 -4.17 -24.18
C VAL A 306 34.35 -5.13 -24.16
N ASP A 307 34.12 -6.43 -24.34
CA ASP A 307 35.19 -7.43 -24.45
C ASP A 307 36.05 -7.18 -25.70
N LEU A 308 35.43 -6.77 -26.82
CA LEU A 308 36.14 -6.39 -28.03
C LEU A 308 37.01 -5.14 -27.83
N GLU A 309 36.47 -4.08 -27.22
CA GLU A 309 37.19 -2.84 -26.93
C GLU A 309 38.32 -3.04 -25.92
N THR A 310 38.10 -3.83 -24.87
CA THR A 310 39.16 -4.17 -23.90
C THR A 310 40.26 -4.98 -24.58
N HIS A 311 39.94 -5.91 -25.48
CA HIS A 311 40.95 -6.60 -26.28
C HIS A 311 41.74 -5.66 -27.20
N GLN A 312 41.10 -4.69 -27.84
CA GLN A 312 41.77 -3.67 -28.66
C GLN A 312 42.70 -2.80 -27.82
N THR A 313 42.21 -2.30 -26.69
CA THR A 313 42.97 -1.45 -25.77
C THR A 313 44.18 -2.19 -25.19
N GLN A 314 44.02 -3.48 -24.86
CA GLN A 314 45.10 -4.35 -24.40
C GLN A 314 46.19 -4.51 -25.49
N ASN A 315 45.78 -4.66 -26.75
CA ASN A 315 46.72 -4.74 -27.88
C ASN A 315 47.47 -3.43 -28.10
N GLU A 316 46.79 -2.29 -28.04
CA GLU A 316 47.42 -0.97 -28.13
C GLU A 316 48.41 -0.74 -26.99
N TYR A 317 48.05 -1.13 -25.76
CA TYR A 317 48.95 -1.05 -24.61
C TYR A 317 50.21 -1.91 -24.83
N GLN A 318 50.06 -3.13 -25.34
CA GLN A 318 51.22 -3.98 -25.67
C GLN A 318 52.09 -3.37 -26.79
N GLN A 319 51.49 -2.71 -27.78
CA GLN A 319 52.24 -1.98 -28.81
C GLN A 319 52.99 -0.78 -28.22
N ARG A 320 52.33 0.05 -27.39
CA ARG A 320 52.96 1.19 -26.71
C ARG A 320 54.08 0.75 -25.77
N SER A 321 53.90 -0.36 -25.05
CA SER A 321 54.93 -0.94 -24.21
C SER A 321 56.16 -1.36 -25.02
N LYS A 322 55.96 -2.00 -26.18
CA LYS A 322 57.06 -2.34 -27.11
C LYS A 322 57.76 -1.10 -27.67
N THR A 323 57.03 -0.05 -28.07
CA THR A 323 57.64 1.19 -28.57
C THR A 323 58.41 1.93 -27.48
N ASN A 324 57.89 1.96 -26.25
CA ASN A 324 58.58 2.57 -25.11
C ASN A 324 59.87 1.81 -24.78
N SER A 325 59.85 0.47 -24.84
CA SER A 325 61.06 -0.34 -24.67
C SER A 325 62.10 -0.08 -25.77
N LEU A 326 61.67 0.15 -27.02
CA LEU A 326 62.56 0.53 -28.11
C LEU A 326 63.16 1.93 -27.90
N LEU A 327 62.34 2.91 -27.52
CA LEU A 327 62.78 4.27 -27.22
C LEU A 327 63.75 4.30 -26.04
N GLU A 328 63.50 3.51 -24.99
CA GLU A 328 64.40 3.41 -23.85
C GLU A 328 65.76 2.82 -24.27
N ASN A 329 65.77 1.84 -25.18
CA ASN A 329 67.01 1.32 -25.76
C ASN A 329 67.75 2.36 -26.64
N GLU A 330 67.04 3.25 -27.33
CA GLU A 330 67.64 4.33 -28.12
C GLU A 330 68.19 5.46 -27.24
N VAL A 331 67.47 5.86 -26.19
CA VAL A 331 67.93 6.84 -25.20
C VAL A 331 69.17 6.31 -24.47
N ASN A 332 69.17 5.03 -24.06
CA ASN A 332 70.33 4.39 -23.45
C ASN A 332 71.54 4.31 -24.42
N LYS A 333 71.31 4.19 -25.73
CA LYS A 333 72.39 4.26 -26.74
C LYS A 333 72.94 5.69 -26.92
N ALA A 334 72.09 6.70 -26.83
CA ALA A 334 72.50 8.10 -26.89
C ALA A 334 73.31 8.54 -25.66
N GLU A 335 73.00 8.00 -24.47
CA GLU A 335 73.73 8.31 -23.22
C GLU A 335 75.20 7.82 -23.19
N TYR A 336 75.60 6.87 -24.05
CA TYR A 336 77.00 6.43 -24.15
C TYR A 336 77.86 7.28 -25.10
N ALA A 337 77.29 8.26 -25.82
CA ALA A 337 77.99 9.02 -26.84
C ALA A 337 78.54 10.38 -26.39
N ASP A 338 78.17 10.90 -25.21
CA ASP A 338 78.64 12.22 -24.76
C ASP A 338 78.95 12.26 -23.26
N SER A 339 80.08 11.67 -22.89
CA SER A 339 80.63 11.72 -21.52
C SER A 339 81.46 12.98 -21.25
N GLY A 340 81.16 14.10 -21.92
CA GLY A 340 81.84 15.38 -21.79
C GLY A 340 81.10 16.38 -20.90
N GLY A 341 81.11 16.17 -19.58
CA GLY A 341 80.83 17.22 -18.60
C GLY A 341 79.39 17.77 -18.55
N LEU A 342 78.44 16.97 -18.06
CA LEU A 342 77.07 17.43 -17.83
C LEU A 342 77.00 18.59 -16.81
N SER A 343 76.37 19.68 -17.28
CA SER A 343 75.95 20.86 -16.50
C SER A 343 75.23 20.48 -15.21
N GLN A 344 75.33 21.34 -14.18
CA GLN A 344 74.64 21.17 -12.90
C GLN A 344 73.12 21.01 -13.08
N GLU A 345 72.54 21.69 -14.07
CA GLU A 345 71.13 21.58 -14.46
C GLU A 345 70.76 20.14 -14.89
N ALA A 346 71.63 19.46 -15.62
CA ALA A 346 71.39 18.08 -16.01
C ALA A 346 71.55 17.08 -14.85
N LYS A 347 72.31 17.43 -13.79
CA LYS A 347 72.35 16.65 -12.55
C LYS A 347 71.06 16.81 -11.74
N ASP A 348 70.49 18.01 -11.75
CA ASP A 348 69.23 18.28 -11.04
C ASP A 348 68.03 17.66 -11.79
N LEU A 349 68.00 17.74 -13.13
CA LEU A 349 67.05 16.99 -13.95
C LEU A 349 67.18 15.47 -13.76
N ARG A 350 68.39 14.93 -13.58
CA ARG A 350 68.58 13.51 -13.25
C ARG A 350 68.00 13.13 -11.89
N LYS A 351 68.13 14.00 -10.88
CA LYS A 351 67.52 13.77 -9.57
C LYS A 351 66.00 13.82 -9.65
N GLU A 352 65.44 14.78 -10.37
CA GLU A 352 64.01 14.89 -10.59
C GLU A 352 63.46 13.69 -11.36
N ASN A 353 64.12 13.28 -12.44
CA ASN A 353 63.71 12.13 -13.25
C ASN A 353 63.82 10.80 -12.45
N ASN A 354 64.83 10.66 -11.58
CA ASN A 354 64.90 9.53 -10.65
C ASN A 354 63.79 9.56 -9.58
N SER A 355 63.41 10.75 -9.10
CA SER A 355 62.27 10.92 -8.19
C SER A 355 60.96 10.52 -8.88
N LEU A 356 60.77 10.96 -10.13
CA LEU A 356 59.62 10.58 -10.96
C LEU A 356 59.59 9.08 -11.22
N ARG A 357 60.72 8.45 -11.59
CA ARG A 357 60.81 6.98 -11.75
C ARG A 357 60.44 6.22 -10.49
N ASN A 358 60.89 6.69 -9.32
CA ASN A 358 60.51 6.09 -8.04
C ASN A 358 59.00 6.22 -7.79
N ASN A 359 58.42 7.39 -8.07
CA ASN A 359 56.98 7.61 -7.96
C ASN A 359 56.17 6.75 -8.93
N THR A 360 56.64 6.60 -10.17
CA THR A 360 56.01 5.71 -11.16
C THR A 360 56.08 4.26 -10.70
N SER A 361 57.21 3.82 -10.14
CA SER A 361 57.35 2.47 -9.58
C SER A 361 56.42 2.21 -8.40
N THR A 362 56.18 3.18 -7.52
CA THR A 362 55.19 3.04 -6.44
C THR A 362 53.78 2.96 -6.99
N LEU A 363 53.44 3.81 -7.96
CA LEU A 363 52.15 3.78 -8.68
C LEU A 363 51.90 2.44 -9.36
N ASP A 364 52.89 1.89 -10.06
CA ASP A 364 52.79 0.57 -10.70
C ASP A 364 52.59 -0.55 -9.66
N SER A 365 53.24 -0.45 -8.49
CA SER A 365 53.01 -1.41 -7.40
C SER A 365 51.59 -1.32 -6.84
N ASN A 366 51.06 -0.10 -6.69
CA ASN A 366 49.69 0.12 -6.22
C ASN A 366 48.67 -0.40 -7.24
N LEU A 367 48.89 -0.14 -8.54
CA LEU A 367 48.04 -0.60 -9.62
C LEU A 367 48.04 -2.13 -9.75
N ASN A 368 49.19 -2.77 -9.53
CA ASN A 368 49.26 -4.24 -9.45
C ASN A 368 48.54 -4.79 -8.21
N ASN A 369 48.62 -4.12 -7.06
CA ASN A 369 47.86 -4.50 -5.87
C ASN A 369 46.35 -4.36 -6.10
N GLU A 370 45.89 -3.30 -6.75
CA GLU A 370 44.48 -3.13 -7.12
C GLU A 370 44.00 -4.18 -8.13
N ARG A 371 44.84 -4.53 -9.12
CA ARG A 371 44.55 -5.64 -10.06
C ARG A 371 44.44 -6.99 -9.33
N ASN A 372 45.31 -7.25 -8.37
CA ASN A 372 45.23 -8.48 -7.57
C ASN A 372 43.97 -8.51 -6.70
N ASN A 373 43.61 -7.37 -6.10
CA ASN A 373 42.37 -7.26 -5.33
C ASN A 373 41.13 -7.44 -6.20
N THR A 374 41.08 -6.84 -7.40
CA THR A 374 39.96 -7.01 -8.34
C THR A 374 39.86 -8.44 -8.85
N ASN A 375 40.98 -9.13 -9.10
CA ASN A 375 40.97 -10.55 -9.45
C ASN A 375 40.49 -11.45 -8.30
N ASP A 376 40.86 -11.15 -7.05
CA ASP A 376 40.35 -11.85 -5.86
C ASP A 376 38.84 -11.65 -5.68
N LEU A 377 38.35 -10.41 -5.86
CA LEU A 377 36.92 -10.08 -5.87
C LEU A 377 36.16 -10.82 -6.98
N LYS A 378 36.72 -10.86 -8.20
CA LYS A 378 36.15 -11.61 -9.32
C LYS A 378 36.06 -13.11 -9.00
N SER A 379 37.13 -13.69 -8.46
CA SER A 379 37.12 -15.10 -8.03
C SER A 379 36.08 -15.39 -6.94
N LYS A 380 35.87 -14.46 -5.99
CA LYS A 380 34.82 -14.59 -4.97
C LYS A 380 33.42 -14.49 -5.57
N HIS A 381 33.22 -13.59 -6.53
CA HIS A 381 31.96 -13.46 -7.25
C HIS A 381 31.63 -14.71 -8.07
N ASP A 382 32.61 -15.26 -8.79
CA ASP A 382 32.45 -16.51 -9.55
C ASP A 382 32.10 -17.70 -8.63
N GLN A 383 32.71 -17.76 -7.43
CA GLN A 383 32.33 -18.76 -6.42
C GLN A 383 30.91 -18.57 -5.90
N ALA A 384 30.45 -17.33 -5.70
CA ALA A 384 29.08 -17.05 -5.28
C ALA A 384 28.06 -17.43 -6.36
N ILE A 385 28.34 -17.13 -7.63
CA ILE A 385 27.51 -17.56 -8.77
C ILE A 385 27.41 -19.08 -8.81
N LYS A 386 28.54 -19.78 -8.66
CA LYS A 386 28.56 -21.24 -8.65
C LYS A 386 27.72 -21.81 -7.50
N ALA A 387 27.87 -21.28 -6.28
CA ALA A 387 27.09 -21.70 -5.13
C ALA A 387 25.58 -21.46 -5.34
N TYR A 388 25.21 -20.33 -5.96
CA TYR A 388 23.82 -20.02 -6.30
C TYR A 388 23.25 -21.04 -7.30
N ASN A 389 23.98 -21.32 -8.38
CA ASN A 389 23.55 -22.32 -9.37
C ASN A 389 23.41 -23.72 -8.76
N ASP A 390 24.33 -24.13 -7.88
CA ASP A 390 24.24 -25.41 -7.16
C ASP A 390 22.99 -25.47 -6.25
N THR A 391 22.58 -24.35 -5.63
CA THR A 391 21.34 -24.30 -4.85
C THR A 391 20.09 -24.36 -5.72
N LEU A 392 20.13 -23.75 -6.90
CA LEU A 392 19.03 -23.71 -7.85
C LEU A 392 18.79 -25.12 -8.45
N GLU A 393 19.86 -25.84 -8.74
CA GLU A 393 19.79 -27.24 -9.20
C GLU A 393 19.19 -28.15 -8.10
N LYS A 394 19.62 -28.00 -6.84
CA LYS A 394 19.02 -28.73 -5.70
C LYS A 394 17.53 -28.42 -5.51
N TYR A 395 17.13 -27.17 -5.73
CA TYR A 395 15.73 -26.78 -5.63
C TYR A 395 14.89 -27.43 -6.73
N ASN A 396 15.38 -27.44 -7.97
CA ASN A 396 14.72 -28.11 -9.09
C ASN A 396 14.59 -29.62 -8.85
N ASP A 397 15.62 -30.27 -8.31
CA ASP A 397 15.59 -31.68 -7.90
C ASP A 397 14.52 -31.97 -6.84
N LEU A 398 14.36 -31.09 -5.85
CA LEU A 398 13.32 -31.23 -4.83
C LEU A 398 11.92 -31.07 -5.43
N LEU A 399 11.76 -30.16 -6.38
CA LEU A 399 10.50 -29.91 -7.07
C LEU A 399 10.08 -31.13 -7.90
N LEU A 400 11.04 -31.75 -8.59
CA LEU A 400 10.84 -33.00 -9.33
C LEU A 400 10.42 -34.15 -8.41
N LYS A 401 11.11 -34.34 -7.27
CA LYS A 401 10.76 -35.35 -6.26
C LYS A 401 9.37 -35.13 -5.65
N ALA A 402 8.99 -33.88 -5.41
CA ALA A 402 7.66 -33.53 -4.91
C ALA A 402 6.56 -33.89 -5.94
N GLU A 403 6.83 -33.66 -7.23
CA GLU A 403 5.90 -34.01 -8.30
C GLU A 403 5.75 -35.54 -8.46
N GLU A 404 6.85 -36.28 -8.35
CA GLU A 404 6.83 -37.76 -8.33
C GLU A 404 6.04 -38.31 -7.13
N SER A 405 6.25 -37.74 -5.94
CA SER A 405 5.49 -38.13 -4.73
C SER A 405 4.00 -37.86 -4.89
N LYS A 406 3.62 -36.76 -5.56
CA LYS A 406 2.21 -36.45 -5.85
C LYS A 406 1.60 -37.48 -6.80
N LYS A 407 2.30 -37.83 -7.88
CA LYS A 407 1.86 -38.87 -8.83
C LYS A 407 1.67 -40.23 -8.14
N LEU A 408 2.55 -40.59 -7.20
CA LEU A 408 2.41 -41.80 -6.40
C LEU A 408 1.16 -41.77 -5.51
N ALA A 409 0.92 -40.65 -4.80
CA ALA A 409 -0.25 -40.48 -3.95
C ALA A 409 -1.56 -40.54 -4.75
N ASP A 410 -1.60 -39.95 -5.95
CA ASP A 410 -2.75 -40.01 -6.85
C ASP A 410 -3.00 -41.44 -7.35
N SER A 411 -1.94 -42.20 -7.66
CA SER A 411 -2.06 -43.62 -8.04
C SER A 411 -2.60 -44.47 -6.88
N GLN A 412 -2.15 -44.24 -5.65
CA GLN A 412 -2.63 -44.95 -4.46
C GLN A 412 -4.10 -44.64 -4.17
N ARG A 413 -4.49 -43.37 -4.27
CA ARG A 413 -5.89 -42.92 -4.12
C ARG A 413 -6.81 -43.58 -5.14
N ASN A 414 -6.37 -43.70 -6.40
CA ASN A 414 -7.15 -44.35 -7.45
C ASN A 414 -7.27 -45.87 -7.26
N GLY A 415 -6.26 -46.52 -6.67
CA GLY A 415 -6.34 -47.92 -6.25
C GLY A 415 -7.41 -48.16 -5.18
N VAL A 416 -7.43 -47.32 -4.14
CA VAL A 416 -8.42 -47.41 -3.05
C VAL A 416 -9.86 -47.17 -3.55
N LEU A 417 -10.04 -46.28 -4.53
CA LEU A 417 -11.35 -46.05 -5.18
C LEU A 417 -11.82 -47.24 -6.03
N SER A 418 -10.90 -48.02 -6.59
CA SER A 418 -11.18 -49.27 -7.30
C SER A 418 -11.70 -50.36 -6.34
N ASP A 419 -11.08 -50.48 -5.17
CA ASP A 419 -11.35 -51.57 -4.23
C ASP A 419 -12.68 -51.37 -3.49
N ILE A 420 -13.13 -50.13 -3.33
CA ILE A 420 -14.43 -49.79 -2.72
C ILE A 420 -15.62 -50.13 -3.66
N SER A 421 -15.38 -50.43 -4.94
CA SER A 421 -16.44 -50.70 -5.92
C SER A 421 -16.90 -52.17 -6.03
N LYS A 422 -16.33 -53.10 -5.23
CA LYS A 422 -16.52 -54.56 -5.45
C LYS A 422 -17.22 -55.36 -4.34
N GLU A 423 -17.81 -54.75 -3.32
CA GLU A 423 -18.60 -55.51 -2.33
C GLU A 423 -20.09 -55.11 -2.29
N ASN A 424 -20.94 -55.95 -2.91
CA ASN A 424 -22.28 -56.36 -2.44
C ASN A 424 -22.99 -57.32 -3.42
N LEU A 425 -23.42 -58.51 -2.96
CA LEU A 425 -24.61 -59.29 -3.41
C LEU A 425 -24.85 -60.58 -2.56
N VAL A 426 -26.09 -61.09 -2.58
CA VAL A 426 -26.89 -61.71 -1.48
C VAL A 426 -27.35 -63.20 -1.72
N ASP A 427 -27.49 -63.97 -0.61
CA ASP A 427 -28.35 -65.12 -0.16
C ASP A 427 -28.80 -66.42 -0.94
N ILE A 428 -29.07 -67.49 -0.12
CA ILE A 428 -30.23 -68.46 -0.03
C ILE A 428 -29.94 -69.99 -0.23
N SER A 429 -30.29 -70.87 0.75
CA SER A 429 -31.37 -71.90 0.63
C SER A 429 -31.42 -73.01 1.72
N LEU A 430 -32.66 -73.36 2.11
CA LEU A 430 -33.06 -74.32 3.14
C LEU A 430 -34.23 -75.15 2.59
N SER A 431 -34.09 -76.48 2.39
CA SER A 431 -35.25 -77.40 2.25
C SER A 431 -34.87 -78.88 2.40
N LYS A 432 -35.53 -79.60 3.33
CA LYS A 432 -35.90 -81.04 3.29
C LYS A 432 -36.13 -81.58 4.71
N LYS A 433 -37.40 -81.72 5.15
CA LYS A 433 -37.86 -82.81 6.06
C LYS A 433 -39.35 -82.69 6.37
N LYS A 434 -40.21 -83.39 5.63
CA LYS A 434 -41.64 -83.48 5.98
C LYS A 434 -42.39 -84.73 5.47
N ALA A 435 -41.81 -85.94 5.47
CA ALA A 435 -42.53 -87.10 4.94
C ALA A 435 -42.14 -88.49 5.50
N LEU A 436 -42.14 -88.73 6.82
CA LEU A 436 -41.93 -90.08 7.38
C LEU A 436 -42.63 -90.24 8.75
N THR A 437 -43.94 -89.98 8.81
CA THR A 437 -44.69 -89.78 10.07
C THR A 437 -45.69 -90.86 10.47
N ASN A 438 -45.90 -91.96 9.74
CA ASN A 438 -47.05 -92.83 10.06
C ASN A 438 -46.74 -94.28 10.51
N GLN A 439 -45.46 -94.67 10.62
CA GLN A 439 -45.09 -95.99 11.16
C GLN A 439 -44.48 -95.92 12.57
N SER A 440 -44.19 -94.71 13.07
CA SER A 440 -43.51 -94.47 14.36
C SER A 440 -44.47 -94.37 15.56
N VAL A 441 -45.79 -94.26 15.34
CA VAL A 441 -46.73 -93.80 16.39
C VAL A 441 -46.97 -94.83 17.50
N SER A 442 -46.87 -96.15 17.23
CA SER A 442 -47.00 -97.16 18.31
C SER A 442 -45.71 -97.36 19.12
N SER A 443 -44.53 -97.35 18.49
CA SER A 443 -43.25 -97.35 19.21
C SER A 443 -43.00 -96.04 19.95
N LEU A 444 -43.56 -94.91 19.46
CA LEU A 444 -43.51 -93.61 20.11
C LEU A 444 -44.33 -93.54 21.40
N SER A 445 -45.31 -94.40 21.65
CA SER A 445 -46.09 -94.35 22.89
C SER A 445 -45.31 -94.89 24.10
N GLU A 446 -44.61 -96.01 23.93
CA GLU A 446 -43.69 -96.54 24.96
C GLU A 446 -42.45 -95.67 25.12
N LEU A 447 -41.90 -95.16 24.02
CA LEU A 447 -40.85 -94.16 24.07
C LEU A 447 -41.33 -92.85 24.69
N ALA A 448 -42.58 -92.43 24.50
CA ALA A 448 -43.14 -91.22 25.10
C ALA A 448 -43.26 -91.33 26.62
N LEU A 449 -43.57 -92.50 27.18
CA LEU A 449 -43.57 -92.69 28.63
C LEU A 449 -42.16 -92.67 29.22
N LYS A 450 -41.20 -93.32 28.54
CA LYS A 450 -39.78 -93.27 28.93
C LYS A 450 -39.20 -91.87 28.77
N LEU A 451 -39.49 -91.19 27.67
CA LEU A 451 -39.16 -89.80 27.40
C LEU A 451 -39.84 -88.87 28.40
N LYS A 452 -41.06 -89.13 28.85
CA LYS A 452 -41.74 -88.30 29.86
C LYS A 452 -41.05 -88.38 31.21
N SER A 453 -40.58 -89.56 31.62
CA SER A 453 -39.74 -89.70 32.82
C SER A 453 -38.37 -89.03 32.65
N GLN A 454 -37.76 -89.13 31.47
CA GLN A 454 -36.50 -88.44 31.16
C GLN A 454 -36.67 -86.94 31.06
N LEU A 455 -37.78 -86.44 30.49
CA LEU A 455 -38.16 -85.04 30.42
C LEU A 455 -38.42 -84.48 31.80
N SER A 456 -39.09 -85.22 32.68
CA SER A 456 -39.29 -84.78 34.06
C SER A 456 -37.96 -84.68 34.83
N ASN A 457 -37.03 -85.62 34.59
CA ASN A 457 -35.70 -85.57 35.19
C ASN A 457 -34.82 -84.47 34.55
N LEU A 458 -35.02 -84.20 33.25
CA LEU A 458 -34.36 -83.11 32.53
C LEU A 458 -34.91 -81.75 32.96
N ASP A 459 -36.22 -81.63 33.19
CA ASP A 459 -36.88 -80.45 33.73
C ASP A 459 -36.35 -80.14 35.11
N HIS A 460 -36.17 -81.17 35.95
CA HIS A 460 -35.60 -80.96 37.27
C HIS A 460 -34.15 -80.45 37.20
N LYS A 461 -33.32 -81.05 36.32
CA LYS A 461 -31.95 -80.57 36.06
C LYS A 461 -31.90 -79.20 35.40
N TYR A 462 -32.84 -78.91 34.51
CA TYR A 462 -32.97 -77.64 33.82
C TYR A 462 -33.37 -76.55 34.81
N ASN A 463 -34.33 -76.83 35.70
CA ASN A 463 -34.72 -75.91 36.76
C ASN A 463 -33.57 -75.69 37.77
N GLU A 464 -32.83 -76.74 38.14
CA GLU A 464 -31.63 -76.59 38.98
C GLU A 464 -30.53 -75.77 38.29
N PHE A 465 -30.38 -75.92 36.98
CA PHE A 465 -29.46 -75.12 36.18
C PHE A 465 -29.94 -73.67 36.06
N MET A 466 -31.23 -73.43 35.83
CA MET A 466 -31.82 -72.09 35.77
C MET A 466 -31.73 -71.36 37.11
N ASP A 467 -31.89 -72.07 38.24
CA ASP A 467 -31.66 -71.50 39.57
C ASP A 467 -30.20 -71.11 39.78
N LYS A 468 -29.25 -71.92 39.31
CA LYS A 468 -27.81 -71.56 39.34
C LYS A 468 -27.52 -70.38 38.43
N LEU A 469 -28.11 -70.33 37.24
CA LEU A 469 -27.91 -69.24 36.29
C LEU A 469 -28.47 -67.93 36.84
N THR A 470 -29.66 -67.97 37.43
CA THR A 470 -30.31 -66.82 38.07
C THR A 470 -29.47 -66.29 39.23
N LYS A 471 -28.86 -67.16 40.04
CA LYS A 471 -27.92 -66.72 41.09
C LYS A 471 -26.68 -66.04 40.52
N VAL A 472 -26.08 -66.59 39.47
CA VAL A 472 -24.92 -65.98 38.81
C VAL A 472 -25.28 -64.64 38.18
N THR A 473 -26.45 -64.53 37.53
CA THR A 473 -26.93 -63.27 36.96
C THR A 473 -27.16 -62.21 38.04
N GLN A 474 -27.78 -62.58 39.17
CA GLN A 474 -27.96 -61.66 40.30
C GLN A 474 -26.64 -61.20 40.92
N GLU A 475 -25.62 -62.06 40.94
CA GLU A 475 -24.30 -61.71 41.45
C GLU A 475 -23.55 -60.77 40.48
N GLN A 476 -23.67 -61.02 39.17
CA GLN A 476 -23.16 -60.12 38.13
C GLN A 476 -23.87 -58.75 38.12
N GLU A 477 -25.18 -58.71 38.33
CA GLU A 477 -25.94 -57.46 38.44
C GLU A 477 -25.47 -56.60 39.63
N ARG A 478 -25.18 -57.24 40.77
CA ARG A 478 -24.60 -56.53 41.93
C ARG A 478 -23.20 -55.99 41.64
N GLU A 479 -22.36 -56.77 40.95
CA GLU A 479 -21.02 -56.33 40.57
C GLU A 479 -21.06 -55.15 39.60
N VAL A 480 -22.00 -55.16 38.64
CA VAL A 480 -22.22 -54.03 37.72
C VAL A 480 -22.68 -52.78 38.47
N GLU A 481 -23.59 -52.93 39.43
CA GLU A 481 -24.07 -51.81 40.26
C GLU A 481 -22.94 -51.20 41.11
N ASP A 482 -22.09 -52.04 41.72
CA ASP A 482 -20.91 -51.59 42.47
C ASP A 482 -19.89 -50.87 41.58
N LEU A 483 -19.64 -51.39 40.37
CA LEU A 483 -18.75 -50.75 39.39
C LEU A 483 -19.31 -49.41 38.89
N GLN A 484 -20.61 -49.31 38.63
CA GLN A 484 -21.26 -48.06 38.25
C GLN A 484 -21.16 -47.01 39.37
N ASN A 485 -21.35 -47.43 40.63
CA ASN A 485 -21.20 -46.56 41.79
C ASN A 485 -19.75 -46.05 41.96
N GLN A 486 -18.74 -46.89 41.68
CA GLN A 486 -17.34 -46.47 41.66
C GLN A 486 -17.05 -45.50 40.50
N LEU A 487 -17.61 -45.75 39.31
CA LEU A 487 -17.44 -44.90 38.15
C LEU A 487 -18.04 -43.50 38.36
N SER A 488 -19.20 -43.42 39.03
CA SER A 488 -19.82 -42.14 39.40
C SER A 488 -18.93 -41.33 40.36
N LYS A 489 -18.38 -41.97 41.40
CA LYS A 489 -17.47 -41.32 42.36
C LYS A 489 -16.17 -40.84 41.71
N ASN A 490 -15.63 -41.64 40.79
CA ASN A 490 -14.43 -41.26 40.02
C ASN A 490 -14.73 -40.12 39.04
N GLY A 491 -15.94 -40.08 38.46
CA GLY A 491 -16.40 -38.99 37.61
C GLY A 491 -16.49 -37.65 38.35
N GLU A 492 -17.01 -37.65 39.58
CA GLU A 492 -17.05 -36.46 40.45
C GLU A 492 -15.63 -35.96 40.78
N SER A 493 -14.73 -36.87 41.17
CA SER A 493 -13.33 -36.50 41.45
C SER A 493 -12.57 -35.96 40.23
N ALA A 494 -12.83 -36.51 39.04
CA ALA A 494 -12.25 -36.02 37.79
C ALA A 494 -12.79 -34.64 37.39
N HIS A 495 -14.07 -34.38 37.66
CA HIS A 495 -14.69 -33.08 37.43
C HIS A 495 -14.09 -31.99 38.35
N ASP A 496 -13.90 -32.30 39.63
CA ASP A 496 -13.28 -31.39 40.59
C ASP A 496 -11.82 -31.09 40.24
N LEU A 497 -11.04 -32.11 39.84
CA LEU A 497 -9.68 -31.92 39.33
C LEU A 497 -9.65 -31.05 38.06
N SER A 498 -10.57 -31.29 37.11
CA SER A 498 -10.66 -30.48 35.90
C SER A 498 -10.99 -29.01 36.19
N ASN A 499 -11.83 -28.74 37.18
CA ASN A 499 -12.19 -27.38 37.57
C ASN A 499 -10.99 -26.68 38.26
N ASN A 500 -10.24 -27.41 39.07
CA ASN A 500 -9.04 -26.89 39.72
C ASN A 500 -7.92 -26.56 38.70
N LEU A 501 -7.72 -27.44 37.71
CA LEU A 501 -6.75 -27.24 36.64
C LEU A 501 -7.11 -26.03 35.76
N LYS A 502 -8.40 -25.83 35.46
CA LYS A 502 -8.89 -24.63 34.75
C LYS A 502 -8.62 -23.34 35.52
N ASN A 503 -8.78 -23.36 36.85
CA ASN A 503 -8.53 -22.17 37.68
C ASN A 503 -7.03 -21.85 37.75
N GLN A 504 -6.17 -22.86 37.93
CA GLN A 504 -4.71 -22.68 37.91
C GLN A 504 -4.20 -22.19 36.54
N THR A 505 -4.79 -22.67 35.45
CA THR A 505 -4.40 -22.22 34.09
C THR A 505 -4.73 -20.74 33.90
N LYS A 506 -5.89 -20.28 34.38
CA LYS A 506 -6.25 -18.85 34.34
C LYS A 506 -5.31 -17.98 35.17
N GLU A 507 -4.93 -18.44 36.35
CA GLU A 507 -4.00 -17.71 37.23
C GLU A 507 -2.60 -17.59 36.59
N ILE A 508 -2.12 -18.65 35.92
CA ILE A 508 -0.86 -18.61 35.16
C ILE A 508 -0.96 -17.66 33.94
N GLU A 509 -2.09 -17.66 33.23
CA GLU A 509 -2.31 -16.73 32.11
C GLU A 509 -2.35 -15.26 32.54
N GLU A 510 -2.94 -14.96 33.70
CA GLU A 510 -2.95 -13.61 34.27
C GLU A 510 -1.55 -13.16 34.69
N LEU A 511 -0.78 -14.03 35.36
CA LEU A 511 0.61 -13.74 35.74
C LEU A 511 1.54 -13.53 34.53
N HIS A 512 1.40 -14.30 33.45
CA HIS A 512 2.17 -14.08 32.23
C HIS A 512 1.84 -12.74 31.57
N LYS A 513 0.57 -12.34 31.53
CA LYS A 513 0.17 -11.04 30.96
C LYS A 513 0.75 -9.86 31.73
N GLU A 514 0.80 -9.94 33.06
CA GLU A 514 1.41 -8.90 33.89
C GLU A 514 2.93 -8.83 33.69
N LEU A 515 3.61 -9.98 33.66
CA LEU A 515 5.06 -10.05 33.48
C LEU A 515 5.51 -9.53 32.09
N ASP A 516 4.75 -9.85 31.04
CA ASP A 516 5.05 -9.41 29.67
C ASP A 516 4.78 -7.91 29.47
N GLN A 517 3.73 -7.36 30.08
CA GLN A 517 3.41 -5.94 29.99
C GLN A 517 4.44 -5.06 30.71
N GLU A 518 4.88 -5.45 31.90
CA GLU A 518 5.77 -4.62 32.71
C GLU A 518 7.21 -4.62 32.19
N ASN A 519 7.72 -5.78 31.75
CA ASN A 519 9.07 -5.90 31.21
C ASN A 519 9.21 -5.31 29.80
N ALA A 520 8.25 -5.54 28.91
CA ALA A 520 8.32 -5.03 27.54
C ALA A 520 8.19 -3.49 27.49
N SER A 521 7.31 -2.90 28.31
CA SER A 521 7.12 -1.45 28.37
C SER A 521 8.39 -0.71 28.84
N ASN A 522 9.02 -1.21 29.91
CA ASN A 522 10.17 -0.56 30.52
C ASN A 522 11.45 -0.73 29.69
N LEU A 523 11.68 -1.92 29.11
CA LEU A 523 12.84 -2.17 28.26
C LEU A 523 12.75 -1.39 26.95
N ASN A 524 11.57 -1.38 26.30
CA ASN A 524 11.37 -0.64 25.06
C ASN A 524 11.46 0.89 25.27
N GLY A 525 11.00 1.39 26.42
CA GLY A 525 11.15 2.79 26.79
C GLY A 525 12.62 3.20 26.96
N LYS A 526 13.44 2.36 27.61
CA LYS A 526 14.89 2.60 27.75
C LYS A 526 15.61 2.48 26.41
N LEU A 527 15.26 1.49 25.59
CA LEU A 527 15.84 1.29 24.27
C LEU A 527 15.55 2.48 23.34
N ARG A 528 14.31 3.00 23.33
CA ARG A 528 13.98 4.22 22.59
C ARG A 528 14.80 5.42 23.03
N LYS A 529 14.95 5.65 24.34
CA LYS A 529 15.79 6.75 24.84
C LYS A 529 17.23 6.65 24.37
N ILE A 530 17.83 5.46 24.41
CA ILE A 530 19.20 5.24 23.92
C ILE A 530 19.29 5.47 22.42
N ILE A 531 18.31 5.02 21.64
CA ILE A 531 18.24 5.26 20.20
C ILE A 531 18.14 6.75 19.90
N ASP A 532 17.28 7.49 20.61
CA ASP A 532 17.12 8.94 20.45
C ASP A 532 18.39 9.71 20.82
N GLU A 533 19.08 9.30 21.89
CA GLU A 533 20.38 9.88 22.31
C GLU A 533 21.48 9.61 21.27
N LEU A 534 21.52 8.41 20.68
CA LEU A 534 22.47 8.05 19.62
C LEU A 534 22.19 8.85 18.33
N LEU A 535 20.93 8.98 17.93
CA LEU A 535 20.51 9.81 16.78
C LEU A 535 20.91 11.27 16.98
N LEU A 536 20.70 11.82 18.19
CA LEU A 536 21.11 13.18 18.52
C LEU A 536 22.64 13.35 18.46
N ALA A 537 23.40 12.37 18.94
CA ALA A 537 24.86 12.40 18.89
C ALA A 537 25.39 12.30 17.46
N ASP A 538 24.78 11.49 16.60
CA ASP A 538 25.17 11.32 15.20
C ASP A 538 24.90 12.60 14.39
N ASN A 539 23.74 13.23 14.60
CA ASN A 539 23.41 14.54 14.00
C ASN A 539 24.44 15.61 14.41
N LYS A 540 24.81 15.69 15.69
CA LYS A 540 25.86 16.62 16.15
C LYS A 540 27.21 16.33 15.54
N ARG A 541 27.58 15.05 15.36
CA ARG A 541 28.83 14.67 14.69
C ARG A 541 28.83 15.16 13.24
N LYS A 542 27.72 14.97 12.54
CA LYS A 542 27.54 15.44 11.16
C LYS A 542 27.66 16.97 11.06
N ASP A 543 26.97 17.72 11.92
CA ASP A 543 27.06 19.19 11.96
C ASP A 543 28.50 19.69 12.17
N ILE A 544 29.26 19.05 13.06
CA ILE A 544 30.67 19.37 13.31
C ILE A 544 31.53 19.06 12.08
N GLN A 545 31.28 17.93 11.41
CA GLN A 545 32.00 17.55 10.19
C GLN A 545 31.75 18.54 9.06
N ASP A 546 30.49 18.94 8.84
CA ASP A 546 30.12 19.94 7.83
C ASP A 546 30.76 21.30 8.14
N CYS A 547 30.83 21.69 9.43
CA CYS A 547 31.53 22.91 9.85
C CYS A 547 33.05 22.82 9.62
N LEU A 548 33.66 21.66 9.83
CA LEU A 548 35.09 21.44 9.60
C LEU A 548 35.42 21.50 8.10
N GLU A 549 34.62 20.86 7.25
CA GLU A 549 34.79 20.89 5.80
C GLU A 549 34.61 22.30 5.24
N ASN A 550 33.61 23.04 5.71
CA ASN A 550 33.40 24.45 5.35
C ASN A 550 34.56 25.35 5.81
N ALA A 551 35.13 25.10 6.99
CA ALA A 551 36.30 25.83 7.44
C ALA A 551 37.51 25.52 6.55
N GLN A 552 37.75 24.24 6.23
CA GLN A 552 38.86 23.82 5.37
C GLN A 552 38.76 24.39 3.95
N SER A 553 37.57 24.36 3.34
CA SER A 553 37.35 24.94 2.02
C SER A 553 37.61 26.45 2.01
N THR A 554 37.15 27.16 3.03
CA THR A 554 37.39 28.60 3.20
C THR A 554 38.88 28.91 3.35
N TRP A 555 39.62 28.10 4.12
CA TRP A 555 41.06 28.27 4.28
C TRP A 555 41.84 27.98 3.00
N ARG A 556 41.46 26.94 2.24
CA ARG A 556 42.06 26.65 0.93
C ARG A 556 41.83 27.80 -0.05
N ALA A 557 40.61 28.33 -0.12
CA ALA A 557 40.29 29.49 -0.97
C ALA A 557 41.14 30.72 -0.60
N LYS A 558 41.29 31.02 0.69
CA LYS A 558 42.15 32.12 1.15
C LYS A 558 43.62 31.90 0.79
N LEU A 559 44.14 30.69 1.01
CA LEU A 559 45.54 30.36 0.68
C LEU A 559 45.82 30.47 -0.82
N GLN A 560 44.85 30.05 -1.65
CA GLN A 560 44.92 30.18 -3.09
C GLN A 560 44.99 31.66 -3.50
N LEU A 561 44.07 32.50 -2.99
CA LEU A 561 44.08 33.95 -3.25
C LEU A 561 45.41 34.62 -2.84
N PHE A 562 46.00 34.23 -1.71
CA PHE A 562 47.31 34.73 -1.30
C PHE A 562 48.44 34.30 -2.25
N THR A 563 48.38 33.07 -2.75
CA THR A 563 49.37 32.51 -3.68
C THR A 563 49.27 33.19 -5.04
N ASP A 564 48.04 33.43 -5.52
CA ASP A 564 47.76 34.10 -6.78
C ASP A 564 48.19 35.57 -6.73
N GLU A 565 47.90 36.28 -5.62
CA GLU A 565 48.32 37.68 -5.43
C GLU A 565 49.85 37.81 -5.31
N ALA A 566 50.52 36.88 -4.61
CA ALA A 566 51.98 36.87 -4.53
C ALA A 566 52.62 36.62 -5.92
N SER A 567 52.02 35.72 -6.71
CA SER A 567 52.47 35.43 -8.08
C SER A 567 52.23 36.61 -9.02
N ARG A 568 51.11 37.33 -8.86
CA ARG A 568 50.81 38.56 -9.60
C ARG A 568 51.84 39.65 -9.34
N ARG A 569 52.16 39.93 -8.07
CA ARG A 569 53.18 40.94 -7.71
C ARG A 569 54.57 40.59 -8.24
N SER A 570 54.97 39.32 -8.14
CA SER A 570 56.25 38.86 -8.68
C SER A 570 56.36 39.10 -10.19
N ARG A 571 55.26 38.92 -10.93
CA ARG A 571 55.18 39.19 -12.37
C ARG A 571 55.19 40.68 -12.68
N GLU A 572 54.44 41.49 -11.94
CA GLU A 572 54.43 42.95 -12.07
C GLU A 572 55.86 43.52 -11.85
N ASP A 573 56.56 43.08 -10.80
CA ASP A 573 57.95 43.49 -10.53
C ASP A 573 58.92 43.08 -11.66
N ALA A 574 58.74 41.88 -12.23
CA ALA A 574 59.56 41.42 -13.36
C ALA A 574 59.28 42.21 -14.64
N ARG A 575 58.01 42.56 -14.88
CA ARG A 575 57.59 43.39 -16.01
C ARG A 575 58.14 44.80 -15.89
N GLU A 576 58.07 45.43 -14.72
CA GLU A 576 58.62 46.76 -14.47
C GLU A 576 60.14 46.80 -14.69
N LYS A 577 60.88 45.78 -14.23
CA LYS A 577 62.32 45.67 -14.49
C LYS A 577 62.64 45.64 -16.00
N ARG A 578 61.88 44.87 -16.78
CA ARG A 578 62.06 44.81 -18.24
C ARG A 578 61.72 46.13 -18.93
N ILE A 579 60.66 46.81 -18.49
CA ILE A 579 60.31 48.15 -19.00
C ILE A 579 61.45 49.13 -18.72
N HIS A 580 62.02 49.10 -17.53
CA HIS A 580 63.16 49.95 -17.19
C HIS A 580 64.42 49.65 -18.04
N GLU A 581 64.70 48.37 -18.34
CA GLU A 581 65.77 47.98 -19.25
C GLU A 581 65.50 48.50 -20.69
N ILE A 582 64.27 48.37 -21.18
CA ILE A 582 63.84 48.93 -22.48
C ILE A 582 64.09 50.45 -22.53
N GLU A 583 63.68 51.19 -21.51
CA GLU A 583 63.90 52.65 -21.43
C GLU A 583 65.40 53.02 -21.45
N LYS A 584 66.24 52.19 -20.84
CA LYS A 584 67.70 52.35 -20.85
C LYS A 584 68.28 52.16 -22.26
N HIS A 585 67.87 51.13 -23.00
CA HIS A 585 68.30 50.91 -24.38
C HIS A 585 67.82 52.03 -25.31
N ILE A 586 66.57 52.49 -25.16
CA ILE A 586 66.05 53.65 -25.91
C ILE A 586 66.93 54.89 -25.67
N SER A 587 67.24 55.19 -24.41
CA SER A 587 68.08 56.33 -24.05
C SER A 587 69.49 56.24 -24.67
N LYS A 588 70.07 55.04 -24.74
CA LYS A 588 71.39 54.77 -25.35
C LYS A 588 71.33 54.94 -26.88
N ILE A 589 70.28 54.45 -27.53
CA ILE A 589 70.05 54.64 -28.97
C ILE A 589 69.93 56.14 -29.30
N ASP A 590 69.20 56.90 -28.49
CA ASP A 590 69.06 58.36 -28.66
C ASP A 590 70.38 59.11 -28.45
N GLN A 591 71.24 58.63 -27.55
CA GLN A 591 72.59 59.18 -27.37
C GLN A 591 73.47 58.91 -28.60
N LEU A 592 73.55 57.65 -29.06
CA LEU A 592 74.35 57.26 -30.22
C LEU A 592 73.86 57.95 -31.50
N THR A 593 72.55 58.13 -31.66
CA THR A 593 71.97 58.85 -32.80
C THR A 593 72.43 60.31 -32.84
N ARG A 594 72.50 60.97 -31.68
CA ARG A 594 73.04 62.34 -31.58
C ARG A 594 74.54 62.40 -31.85
N GLU A 595 75.29 61.39 -31.42
CA GLU A 595 76.74 61.28 -31.68
C GLU A 595 77.04 61.08 -33.17
N ILE A 596 76.32 60.18 -33.84
CA ILE A 596 76.41 59.97 -35.30
C ILE A 596 76.14 61.29 -36.04
N TYR A 597 75.04 61.98 -35.72
CA TYR A 597 74.71 63.26 -36.34
C TYR A 597 75.81 64.32 -36.14
N SER A 598 76.43 64.36 -34.96
CA SER A 598 77.55 65.27 -34.69
C SER A 598 78.79 64.93 -35.55
N LEU A 599 79.12 63.65 -35.67
CA LEU A 599 80.26 63.17 -36.46
C LEU A 599 80.03 63.37 -37.97
N GLU A 600 78.80 63.21 -38.45
CA GLU A 600 78.42 63.52 -39.84
C GLU A 600 78.61 65.01 -40.15
N ASN A 601 78.15 65.89 -39.25
CA ASN A 601 78.37 67.34 -39.41
C ASN A 601 79.86 67.72 -39.40
N GLU A 602 80.66 67.06 -38.55
CA GLU A 602 82.12 67.26 -38.51
C GLU A 602 82.77 66.77 -39.82
N ALA A 603 82.37 65.60 -40.31
CA ALA A 603 82.84 65.05 -41.58
C ALA A 603 82.50 65.98 -42.75
N ASP A 604 81.28 66.53 -42.80
CA ASP A 604 80.86 67.51 -43.82
C ASP A 604 81.67 68.80 -43.75
N CYS A 605 82.00 69.27 -42.55
CA CYS A 605 82.88 70.43 -42.35
C CYS A 605 84.30 70.16 -42.89
N ILE A 606 84.88 68.98 -42.60
CA ILE A 606 86.21 68.59 -43.10
C ILE A 606 86.17 68.42 -44.62
N GLN A 607 85.13 67.76 -45.15
CA GLN A 607 84.91 67.56 -46.59
C GLN A 607 84.80 68.90 -47.34
N THR A 608 84.12 69.88 -46.75
CA THR A 608 84.01 71.24 -47.31
C THR A 608 85.37 71.95 -47.32
N LYS A 609 86.16 71.83 -46.23
CA LYS A 609 87.53 72.39 -46.18
C LYS A 609 88.44 71.81 -47.26
N ILE A 610 88.40 70.49 -47.47
CA ILE A 610 89.13 69.80 -48.54
C ILE A 610 88.74 70.38 -49.91
N PHE A 611 87.46 70.67 -50.13
CA PHE A 611 86.98 71.22 -51.40
C PHE A 611 87.40 72.69 -51.64
N THR A 612 87.48 73.51 -50.58
CA THR A 612 87.76 74.95 -50.71
C THR A 612 89.26 75.29 -50.77
N ASP A 613 90.15 74.49 -50.16
CA ASP A 613 91.59 74.77 -50.11
C ASP A 613 92.34 74.15 -51.30
N THR A 614 92.33 74.86 -52.44
CA THR A 614 92.89 74.41 -53.73
C THR A 614 94.43 74.45 -53.87
N HIS A 615 95.20 74.71 -52.81
CA HIS A 615 96.63 75.07 -52.95
C HIS A 615 97.67 74.48 -51.97
N ARG A 616 97.50 73.25 -51.43
CA ARG A 616 98.61 72.54 -50.78
C ARG A 616 98.37 71.02 -50.64
N ASP A 617 98.94 70.21 -51.53
CA ASP A 617 98.79 68.73 -51.57
C ASP A 617 99.05 68.03 -50.22
N ILE A 618 99.93 68.58 -49.38
CA ILE A 618 100.26 68.00 -48.06
C ILE A 618 99.12 68.17 -47.05
N LEU A 619 98.39 69.29 -47.09
CA LEU A 619 97.29 69.56 -46.16
C LEU A 619 96.06 68.72 -46.50
N GLU A 620 95.87 68.43 -47.78
CA GLU A 620 94.78 67.57 -48.25
C GLU A 620 94.89 66.15 -47.69
N GLU A 621 96.09 65.58 -47.66
CA GLU A 621 96.32 64.23 -47.14
C GLU A 621 96.07 64.15 -45.62
N GLU A 622 96.38 65.19 -44.87
CA GLU A 622 96.10 65.26 -43.43
C GLU A 622 94.60 65.38 -43.15
N LEU A 623 93.89 66.25 -43.87
CA LEU A 623 92.43 66.37 -43.78
C LEU A 623 91.71 65.09 -44.21
N ARG A 624 92.26 64.34 -45.17
CA ARG A 624 91.74 63.01 -45.56
C ARG A 624 91.86 61.99 -44.44
N ARG A 625 92.98 61.96 -43.72
CA ARG A 625 93.15 61.07 -42.55
C ARG A 625 92.21 61.43 -41.41
N GLU A 626 92.03 62.72 -41.15
CA GLU A 626 91.05 63.19 -40.16
C GLU A 626 89.62 62.79 -40.55
N LEU A 627 89.26 62.96 -41.82
CA LEU A 627 87.97 62.56 -42.36
C LEU A 627 87.74 61.04 -42.23
N ASP A 628 88.74 60.22 -42.55
CA ASP A 628 88.63 58.75 -42.42
C ASP A 628 88.51 58.33 -40.95
N SER A 629 89.20 59.00 -40.04
CA SER A 629 89.07 58.79 -38.60
C SER A 629 87.66 59.14 -38.09
N VAL A 630 87.09 60.28 -38.51
CA VAL A 630 85.72 60.67 -38.15
C VAL A 630 84.70 59.68 -38.74
N LYS A 631 84.87 59.27 -40.00
CA LYS A 631 84.02 58.26 -40.64
C LYS A 631 84.10 56.90 -39.95
N LEU A 632 85.28 56.49 -39.48
CA LEU A 632 85.43 55.23 -38.74
C LEU A 632 84.69 55.28 -37.40
N LYS A 633 84.79 56.40 -36.67
CA LYS A 633 84.01 56.61 -35.42
C LYS A 633 82.50 56.61 -35.68
N ALA A 634 82.05 57.24 -36.77
CA ALA A 634 80.63 57.24 -37.13
C ALA A 634 80.12 55.82 -37.42
N ARG A 635 80.91 55.00 -38.14
CA ARG A 635 80.58 53.58 -38.38
C ARG A 635 80.51 52.78 -37.09
N TRP A 636 81.46 52.96 -36.17
CA TRP A 636 81.43 52.26 -34.88
C TRP A 636 80.21 52.64 -34.04
N ALA A 637 79.85 53.92 -34.01
CA ALA A 637 78.64 54.38 -33.32
C ALA A 637 77.36 53.84 -33.99
N GLU A 638 77.35 53.67 -35.31
CA GLU A 638 76.25 53.04 -36.06
C GLU A 638 76.11 51.55 -35.77
N ASP A 639 77.22 50.81 -35.72
CA ASP A 639 77.24 49.39 -35.35
C ASP A 639 76.77 49.18 -33.88
N GLU A 640 77.22 50.03 -32.94
CA GLU A 640 76.77 49.98 -31.54
C GLU A 640 75.27 50.33 -31.40
N ARG A 641 74.78 51.26 -32.24
CA ARG A 641 73.35 51.60 -32.31
C ARG A 641 72.53 50.43 -32.85
N ALA A 642 73.02 49.77 -33.91
CA ALA A 642 72.38 48.59 -34.49
C ALA A 642 72.30 47.45 -33.45
N HIS A 643 73.39 47.19 -32.73
CA HIS A 643 73.40 46.20 -31.66
C HIS A 643 72.40 46.53 -30.54
N SER A 644 72.37 47.79 -30.08
CA SER A 644 71.40 48.25 -29.07
C SER A 644 69.95 48.10 -29.55
N TYR A 645 69.70 48.21 -30.85
CA TYR A 645 68.37 48.02 -31.45
C TYR A 645 67.96 46.55 -31.50
N GLU A 646 68.89 45.64 -31.80
CA GLU A 646 68.64 44.19 -31.73
C GLU A 646 68.30 43.74 -30.29
N GLU A 647 69.05 44.22 -29.29
CA GLU A 647 68.76 43.96 -27.88
C GLU A 647 67.38 44.50 -27.47
N LEU A 648 67.03 45.70 -27.92
CA LEU A 648 65.71 46.29 -27.70
C LEU A 648 64.59 45.45 -28.34
N GLN A 649 64.78 44.95 -29.56
CA GLN A 649 63.81 44.08 -30.22
C GLN A 649 63.61 42.76 -29.47
N ALA A 650 64.70 42.15 -28.98
CA ALA A 650 64.63 40.95 -28.16
C ALA A 650 63.84 41.21 -26.87
N LEU A 651 64.11 42.31 -26.17
CA LEU A 651 63.36 42.69 -24.96
C LEU A 651 61.88 42.92 -25.25
N LEU A 652 61.53 43.64 -26.32
CA LEU A 652 60.15 43.86 -26.73
C LEU A 652 59.42 42.56 -27.07
N GLN A 653 60.09 41.61 -27.71
CA GLN A 653 59.52 40.29 -27.98
C GLN A 653 59.24 39.54 -26.68
N THR A 654 60.17 39.53 -25.72
CA THR A 654 59.94 38.89 -24.41
C THR A 654 58.81 39.55 -23.62
N LEU A 655 58.59 40.85 -23.76
CA LEU A 655 57.48 41.56 -23.13
C LEU A 655 56.14 41.14 -23.75
N ARG A 656 56.08 41.06 -25.09
CA ARG A 656 54.89 40.60 -25.82
C ARG A 656 54.51 39.17 -25.44
N GLU A 657 55.49 38.29 -25.27
CA GLU A 657 55.24 36.91 -24.81
C GLU A 657 54.68 36.86 -23.38
N VAL A 658 55.10 37.78 -22.49
CA VAL A 658 54.54 37.89 -21.15
C VAL A 658 53.08 38.35 -21.21
N ASP A 659 52.76 39.35 -22.02
CA ASP A 659 51.37 39.83 -22.17
C ASP A 659 50.45 38.74 -22.75
N ILE A 660 50.92 37.94 -23.71
CA ILE A 660 50.15 36.80 -24.24
C ILE A 660 49.91 35.75 -23.15
N ARG A 661 50.93 35.43 -22.34
CA ARG A 661 50.77 34.48 -21.22
C ARG A 661 49.80 35.00 -20.16
N GLU A 662 49.86 36.29 -19.82
CA GLU A 662 48.89 36.92 -18.89
C GLU A 662 47.45 36.79 -19.40
N MET A 663 47.23 37.00 -20.70
CA MET A 663 45.91 36.85 -21.33
C MET A 663 45.43 35.39 -21.27
N GLN A 664 46.30 34.44 -21.62
CA GLN A 664 45.98 33.00 -21.55
C GLN A 664 45.72 32.54 -20.11
N GLU A 665 46.48 33.03 -19.13
CA GLU A 665 46.24 32.71 -17.73
C GLU A 665 44.93 33.29 -17.20
N SER A 666 44.51 34.47 -17.68
CA SER A 666 43.20 35.04 -17.37
C SER A 666 42.08 34.16 -17.92
N GLU A 667 42.17 33.73 -19.19
CA GLU A 667 41.20 32.83 -19.81
C GLU A 667 41.15 31.46 -19.09
N ILE A 668 42.31 30.90 -18.74
CA ILE A 668 42.40 29.67 -17.93
C ILE A 668 41.75 29.87 -16.56
N SER A 669 41.90 31.04 -15.94
CA SER A 669 41.26 31.36 -14.65
C SER A 669 39.75 31.42 -14.77
N GLU A 670 39.20 32.04 -15.82
CA GLU A 670 37.76 32.08 -16.09
C GLU A 670 37.20 30.67 -16.33
N LEU A 671 37.86 29.88 -17.18
CA LEU A 671 37.48 28.47 -17.43
C LEU A 671 37.54 27.63 -16.14
N ARG A 672 38.50 27.87 -15.25
CA ARG A 672 38.54 27.19 -13.94
C ARG A 672 37.35 27.55 -13.07
N THR A 673 36.92 28.82 -13.06
CA THR A 673 35.71 29.22 -12.31
C THR A 673 34.46 28.55 -12.86
N GLU A 674 34.31 28.45 -14.19
CA GLU A 674 33.19 27.73 -14.81
C GLU A 674 33.21 26.22 -14.46
N VAL A 675 34.40 25.58 -14.48
CA VAL A 675 34.54 24.18 -14.07
C VAL A 675 34.16 23.97 -12.61
N ASP A 676 34.53 24.89 -11.72
CA ASP A 676 34.17 24.81 -10.31
C ASP A 676 32.65 25.04 -10.08
N GLU A 677 32.02 25.94 -10.83
CA GLU A 677 30.55 26.09 -10.83
C GLU A 677 29.84 24.81 -11.26
N VAL A 678 30.29 24.18 -12.35
CA VAL A 678 29.76 22.88 -12.81
C VAL A 678 29.95 21.80 -11.76
N ARG A 679 31.10 21.78 -11.07
CA ARG A 679 31.35 20.82 -9.96
C ARG A 679 30.38 21.03 -8.80
N ILE A 680 30.09 22.27 -8.42
CA ILE A 680 29.09 22.56 -7.38
C ILE A 680 27.74 21.98 -7.78
N ILE A 681 27.28 22.25 -9.01
CA ILE A 681 26.02 21.70 -9.54
C ILE A 681 26.02 20.16 -9.52
N LEU A 682 27.12 19.51 -9.92
CA LEU A 682 27.26 18.05 -9.88
C LEU A 682 27.17 17.51 -8.45
N THR A 683 27.78 18.18 -7.46
CA THR A 683 27.69 17.76 -6.05
C THR A 683 26.29 17.90 -5.49
N GLU A 684 25.56 18.96 -5.82
CA GLU A 684 24.16 19.15 -5.45
C GLU A 684 23.27 18.05 -6.08
N LYS A 685 23.50 17.73 -7.35
CA LYS A 685 22.77 16.65 -8.04
C LYS A 685 23.07 15.27 -7.44
N ALA A 686 24.33 15.01 -7.10
CA ALA A 686 24.71 13.77 -6.41
C ALA A 686 24.07 13.67 -5.00
N GLN A 687 23.89 14.79 -4.30
CA GLN A 687 23.14 14.81 -3.05
C GLN A 687 21.66 14.48 -3.26
N GLN A 688 21.01 15.10 -4.27
CA GLN A 688 19.61 14.79 -4.62
C GLN A 688 19.42 13.31 -4.96
N ILE A 689 20.36 12.70 -5.70
CA ILE A 689 20.33 11.26 -6.00
C ILE A 689 20.37 10.44 -4.71
N ARG A 690 21.27 10.75 -3.78
CA ARG A 690 21.36 10.04 -2.49
C ARG A 690 20.08 10.17 -1.65
N GLU A 691 19.46 11.35 -1.63
CA GLU A 691 18.18 11.55 -0.95
C GLU A 691 17.09 10.66 -1.55
N LEU A 692 16.98 10.61 -2.88
CA LEU A 692 16.04 9.72 -3.58
C LEU A 692 16.33 8.23 -3.33
N GLU A 693 17.60 7.82 -3.30
CA GLU A 693 17.99 6.44 -2.96
C GLU A 693 17.54 6.04 -1.54
N THR A 694 17.63 6.96 -0.56
CA THR A 694 17.13 6.71 0.79
C THR A 694 15.60 6.58 0.82
N GLU A 695 14.88 7.40 0.06
CA GLU A 695 13.42 7.31 -0.06
C GLU A 695 12.98 5.99 -0.69
N VAL A 696 13.67 5.55 -1.76
CA VAL A 696 13.44 4.25 -2.40
C VAL A 696 13.67 3.12 -1.39
N THR A 697 14.75 3.18 -0.62
CA THR A 697 15.04 2.17 0.42
C THR A 697 13.93 2.09 1.47
N ILE A 698 13.40 3.24 1.94
CA ILE A 698 12.28 3.29 2.88
C ILE A 698 10.99 2.72 2.26
N CYS A 699 10.75 2.94 0.96
CA CYS A 699 9.61 2.36 0.28
C CYS A 699 9.72 0.84 0.14
N VAL A 700 10.92 0.32 -0.16
CA VAL A 700 11.18 -1.12 -0.24
C VAL A 700 10.91 -1.81 1.11
N THR A 701 11.40 -1.26 2.23
CA THR A 701 11.14 -1.85 3.55
C THR A 701 9.65 -1.85 3.91
N LYS A 702 8.90 -0.80 3.56
CA LYS A 702 7.44 -0.78 3.73
C LYS A 702 6.73 -1.84 2.89
N ILE A 703 7.20 -2.09 1.66
CA ILE A 703 6.66 -3.16 0.81
C ILE A 703 6.90 -4.52 1.45
N GLU A 704 8.08 -4.76 2.02
CA GLU A 704 8.39 -6.00 2.75
C GLU A 704 7.48 -6.18 3.98
N GLU A 705 7.26 -5.13 4.77
CA GLU A 705 6.34 -5.15 5.91
C GLU A 705 4.90 -5.49 5.50
N ILE A 706 4.40 -4.87 4.42
CA ILE A 706 3.06 -5.15 3.88
C ILE A 706 2.98 -6.59 3.36
N THR A 707 4.02 -7.07 2.70
CA THR A 707 4.10 -8.45 2.18
C THR A 707 4.01 -9.47 3.32
N TYR A 708 4.73 -9.24 4.42
CA TYR A 708 4.65 -10.06 5.62
C TYR A 708 3.24 -10.06 6.25
N LEU A 709 2.57 -8.90 6.32
CA LEU A 709 1.20 -8.81 6.82
C LEU A 709 0.18 -9.56 5.93
N ILE A 710 0.35 -9.51 4.61
CA ILE A 710 -0.47 -10.28 3.67
C ILE A 710 -0.30 -11.78 3.90
N GLU A 711 0.93 -12.25 4.10
CA GLU A 711 1.21 -13.67 4.34
C GLU A 711 0.57 -14.18 5.65
N LEU A 712 0.65 -13.37 6.71
CA LEU A 712 -0.02 -13.66 7.98
C LEU A 712 -1.54 -13.75 7.82
N LYS A 713 -2.15 -12.84 7.05
CA LYS A 713 -3.60 -12.87 6.78
C LYS A 713 -4.01 -14.04 5.91
N ASN A 714 -3.19 -14.44 4.96
CA ASN A 714 -3.42 -15.64 4.16
C ASN A 714 -3.34 -16.93 5.00
N GLN A 715 -2.52 -16.95 6.05
CA GLN A 715 -2.55 -18.04 7.03
C GLN A 715 -3.87 -18.09 7.80
N GLU A 716 -4.34 -16.94 8.31
CA GLU A 716 -5.63 -16.85 9.03
C GLU A 716 -6.81 -17.30 8.16
N ILE A 717 -6.83 -16.92 6.87
CA ILE A 717 -7.86 -17.37 5.91
C ILE A 717 -7.82 -18.89 5.73
N ARG A 718 -6.63 -19.51 5.67
CA ARG A 718 -6.49 -20.96 5.57
C ARG A 718 -7.06 -21.68 6.79
N GLU A 719 -6.82 -21.16 7.99
CA GLU A 719 -7.37 -21.72 9.23
C GLU A 719 -8.90 -21.62 9.27
N LEU A 720 -9.46 -20.46 8.89
CA LEU A 720 -10.91 -20.27 8.79
C LEU A 720 -11.57 -21.23 7.79
N ASN A 721 -10.92 -21.49 6.64
CA ASN A 721 -11.41 -22.43 5.65
C ASN A 721 -11.46 -23.87 6.19
N ILE A 722 -10.46 -24.30 6.97
CA ILE A 722 -10.47 -25.61 7.63
C ILE A 722 -11.67 -25.74 8.59
N ILE A 723 -11.92 -24.70 9.39
CA ILE A 723 -13.07 -24.66 10.31
C ILE A 723 -14.39 -24.74 9.52
N LEU A 724 -14.49 -24.00 8.43
CA LEU A 724 -15.70 -23.95 7.59
C LEU A 724 -15.99 -25.30 6.93
N GLU A 725 -14.95 -26.00 6.44
CA GLU A 725 -15.07 -27.38 5.93
C GLU A 725 -15.57 -28.35 7.01
N GLU A 726 -15.06 -28.25 8.22
CA GLU A 726 -15.50 -29.08 9.35
C GLU A 726 -16.97 -28.83 9.69
N LYS A 727 -17.40 -27.56 9.76
CA LYS A 727 -18.81 -27.20 9.97
C LYS A 727 -19.71 -27.74 8.86
N ASN A 728 -19.27 -27.67 7.61
CA ASN A 728 -20.01 -28.23 6.48
C ASN A 728 -20.14 -29.76 6.55
N ARG A 729 -19.12 -30.47 7.05
CA ARG A 729 -19.21 -31.92 7.32
C ARG A 729 -20.26 -32.20 8.39
N ILE A 730 -20.29 -31.42 9.47
CA ILE A 730 -21.31 -31.55 10.53
C ILE A 730 -22.71 -31.32 9.97
N ILE A 731 -22.92 -30.26 9.17
CA ILE A 731 -24.21 -29.97 8.53
C ILE A 731 -24.64 -31.13 7.61
N LYS A 732 -23.74 -31.67 6.79
CA LYS A 732 -24.05 -32.84 5.94
C LYS A 732 -24.46 -34.06 6.77
N ASN A 733 -23.77 -34.32 7.89
CA ASN A 733 -24.11 -35.44 8.78
C ASN A 733 -25.46 -35.23 9.46
N LEU A 734 -25.76 -34.02 9.93
CA LEU A 734 -27.07 -33.66 10.50
C LEU A 734 -28.18 -33.80 9.45
N ASN A 735 -27.98 -33.29 8.23
CA ASN A 735 -28.94 -33.42 7.13
C ASN A 735 -29.16 -34.90 6.75
N LYS A 736 -28.14 -35.75 6.82
CA LYS A 736 -28.28 -37.20 6.60
C LYS A 736 -29.06 -37.89 7.72
N GLN A 737 -28.94 -37.41 8.96
CA GLN A 737 -29.75 -37.89 10.09
C GLN A 737 -31.21 -37.42 9.98
N LEU A 738 -31.45 -36.18 9.53
CA LEU A 738 -32.78 -35.62 9.32
C LEU A 738 -33.46 -36.11 8.03
N GLY A 739 -32.70 -36.51 7.01
CA GLY A 739 -33.18 -36.86 5.67
C GLY A 739 -33.89 -38.22 5.51
N LYS A 740 -34.14 -38.97 6.60
CA LYS A 740 -34.84 -40.27 6.52
C LYS A 740 -36.37 -40.19 6.56
N ALA A 741 -37.00 -39.00 6.61
CA ALA A 741 -38.46 -38.92 6.78
C ALA A 741 -39.18 -37.74 6.07
N THR A 742 -38.85 -37.42 4.82
CA THR A 742 -39.77 -36.62 3.99
C THR A 742 -40.13 -37.39 2.72
N LYS A 743 -40.97 -38.43 2.89
CA LYS A 743 -41.78 -38.98 1.80
C LYS A 743 -42.51 -37.81 1.12
N ALA A 744 -42.50 -37.75 -0.21
CA ALA A 744 -43.30 -36.79 -0.97
C ALA A 744 -44.77 -36.94 -0.56
N ASN A 745 -45.30 -35.94 0.18
CA ASN A 745 -46.55 -36.07 0.92
C ASN A 745 -47.81 -35.91 0.05
N TYR A 746 -47.69 -35.48 -1.20
CA TYR A 746 -48.86 -35.22 -2.05
C TYR A 746 -48.70 -35.72 -3.49
N ALA A 747 -49.53 -36.70 -3.86
CA ALA A 747 -49.61 -37.24 -5.21
C ALA A 747 -50.82 -36.65 -5.96
N ALA A 748 -50.57 -35.88 -7.02
CA ALA A 748 -51.63 -35.30 -7.85
C ALA A 748 -52.48 -36.39 -8.53
N ALA A 749 -53.79 -36.18 -8.57
CA ALA A 749 -54.69 -36.97 -9.39
C ALA A 749 -54.40 -36.75 -10.88
N ARG A 750 -54.22 -37.85 -11.62
CA ARG A 750 -53.97 -37.82 -13.06
C ARG A 750 -55.12 -37.13 -13.79
N GLY A 751 -54.81 -36.06 -14.52
CA GLY A 751 -55.75 -35.33 -15.39
C GLY A 751 -56.35 -34.04 -14.81
N ASP A 752 -56.06 -33.69 -13.55
CA ASP A 752 -56.46 -32.39 -12.99
C ASP A 752 -55.27 -31.41 -13.00
N ALA A 753 -55.34 -30.38 -13.82
CA ALA A 753 -54.27 -29.39 -13.95
C ALA A 753 -54.07 -28.57 -12.66
N VAL A 754 -55.16 -28.29 -11.93
CA VAL A 754 -55.11 -27.55 -10.66
C VAL A 754 -54.37 -28.37 -9.61
N ASP A 755 -54.66 -29.67 -9.56
CA ASP A 755 -54.09 -30.62 -8.60
C ASP A 755 -52.60 -30.88 -8.86
N LYS A 756 -52.19 -30.92 -10.14
CA LYS A 756 -50.78 -31.01 -10.53
C LYS A 756 -49.98 -29.79 -10.07
N MET A 757 -50.48 -28.58 -10.33
CA MET A 757 -49.83 -27.35 -9.87
C MET A 757 -49.78 -27.25 -8.35
N LEU A 758 -50.84 -27.72 -7.67
CA LEU A 758 -50.85 -27.77 -6.22
C LEU A 758 -49.81 -28.76 -5.69
N ALA A 759 -49.74 -29.97 -6.25
CA ALA A 759 -48.74 -30.97 -5.84
C ALA A 759 -47.30 -30.49 -6.06
N GLU A 760 -47.03 -29.85 -7.19
CA GLU A 760 -45.72 -29.25 -7.49
C GLU A 760 -45.35 -28.20 -6.44
N TYR A 761 -46.28 -27.30 -6.12
CA TYR A 761 -46.11 -26.30 -5.07
C TYR A 761 -45.84 -26.94 -3.70
N LEU A 762 -46.65 -27.92 -3.27
CA LEU A 762 -46.50 -28.55 -1.96
C LEU A 762 -45.20 -29.34 -1.83
N ASN A 763 -44.75 -29.99 -2.91
CA ASN A 763 -43.51 -30.74 -2.92
C ASN A 763 -42.27 -29.83 -3.00
N GLN A 764 -42.38 -28.66 -3.63
CA GLN A 764 -41.29 -27.69 -3.72
C GLN A 764 -41.10 -26.87 -2.43
N PHE A 765 -42.19 -26.38 -1.84
CA PHE A 765 -42.14 -25.46 -0.71
C PHE A 765 -42.40 -26.11 0.65
N GLY A 766 -43.00 -27.31 0.67
CA GLY A 766 -43.20 -28.11 1.89
C GLY A 766 -44.14 -27.46 2.91
N THR A 767 -45.44 -27.69 2.80
CA THR A 767 -46.41 -27.20 3.81
C THR A 767 -46.56 -28.16 4.98
N ARG A 768 -46.62 -27.64 6.20
CA ARG A 768 -46.82 -28.44 7.42
C ARG A 768 -48.28 -28.85 7.63
N VAL A 769 -49.22 -28.10 7.05
CA VAL A 769 -50.65 -28.39 7.15
C VAL A 769 -51.04 -29.46 6.11
N PRO A 770 -51.70 -30.56 6.51
CA PRO A 770 -52.14 -31.60 5.59
C PRO A 770 -53.22 -31.06 4.63
N ILE A 771 -53.10 -31.43 3.36
CA ILE A 771 -54.05 -31.07 2.31
C ILE A 771 -54.67 -32.34 1.74
N LYS A 772 -56.00 -32.40 1.68
CA LYS A 772 -56.75 -33.51 1.07
C LYS A 772 -57.63 -33.00 -0.06
N ARG A 773 -57.65 -33.71 -1.19
CA ARG A 773 -58.52 -33.37 -2.33
C ARG A 773 -59.94 -33.85 -2.07
N LEU A 774 -60.92 -32.95 -2.16
CA LEU A 774 -62.34 -33.27 -1.99
C LEU A 774 -63.08 -33.42 -3.33
N GLY A 775 -62.59 -32.78 -4.39
CA GLY A 775 -63.20 -32.83 -5.74
C GLY A 775 -62.54 -31.86 -6.72
N LYS A 776 -63.08 -31.73 -7.93
CA LYS A 776 -62.53 -30.82 -8.96
C LYS A 776 -62.47 -29.38 -8.44
N GLY A 777 -61.27 -28.90 -8.17
CA GLY A 777 -61.00 -27.57 -7.62
C GLY A 777 -61.30 -27.40 -6.13
N PHE A 778 -61.77 -28.42 -5.40
CA PHE A 778 -62.05 -28.32 -3.96
C PHE A 778 -61.05 -29.15 -3.15
N TYR A 779 -60.46 -28.50 -2.14
CA TYR A 779 -59.47 -29.09 -1.26
C TYR A 779 -59.81 -28.80 0.19
N LEU A 780 -59.31 -29.63 1.09
CA LEU A 780 -59.36 -29.44 2.52
C LEU A 780 -57.95 -29.08 2.98
N PHE A 781 -57.74 -27.84 3.41
CA PHE A 781 -56.48 -27.34 3.93
C PHE A 781 -56.58 -27.30 5.46
N GLY A 782 -56.01 -28.30 6.12
CA GLY A 782 -56.23 -28.53 7.56
C GLY A 782 -57.71 -28.77 7.85
N THR A 783 -58.37 -27.82 8.53
CA THR A 783 -59.80 -27.92 8.84
C THR A 783 -60.70 -27.14 7.87
N LYS A 784 -60.09 -26.39 6.94
CA LYS A 784 -60.80 -25.43 6.09
C LYS A 784 -61.00 -25.95 4.68
N LYS A 785 -62.24 -25.98 4.22
CA LYS A 785 -62.58 -26.26 2.83
C LYS A 785 -62.24 -25.05 1.97
N ILE A 786 -61.40 -25.25 0.95
CA ILE A 786 -60.95 -24.21 0.03
C ILE A 786 -61.30 -24.59 -1.42
N TYR A 787 -61.44 -23.58 -2.27
CA TYR A 787 -61.60 -23.75 -3.71
C TYR A 787 -60.39 -23.14 -4.43
N ALA A 788 -59.67 -23.95 -5.19
CA ALA A 788 -58.51 -23.54 -5.98
C ALA A 788 -58.80 -23.64 -7.48
N LYS A 789 -58.29 -22.67 -8.24
CA LYS A 789 -58.38 -22.63 -9.70
C LYS A 789 -57.11 -22.00 -10.27
N ILE A 790 -56.79 -22.31 -11.52
CA ILE A 790 -55.73 -21.64 -12.26
C ILE A 790 -56.32 -20.38 -12.90
N MET A 791 -55.74 -19.21 -12.60
CA MET A 791 -56.05 -17.93 -13.25
C MET A 791 -54.75 -17.33 -13.77
N ASN A 792 -54.70 -17.01 -15.07
CA ASN A 792 -53.52 -16.44 -15.72
C ASN A 792 -52.24 -17.27 -15.50
N GLY A 793 -52.37 -18.60 -15.54
CA GLY A 793 -51.25 -19.52 -15.31
C GLY A 793 -50.76 -19.62 -13.85
N ARG A 794 -51.42 -18.96 -12.90
CA ARG A 794 -51.10 -19.02 -11.46
C ARG A 794 -52.18 -19.74 -10.68
N LEU A 795 -51.78 -20.51 -9.67
CA LEU A 795 -52.70 -21.19 -8.76
C LEU A 795 -53.25 -20.18 -7.75
N VAL A 796 -54.57 -20.00 -7.74
CA VAL A 796 -55.26 -19.06 -6.83
C VAL A 796 -56.34 -19.77 -6.02
N VAL A 797 -56.50 -19.36 -4.76
CA VAL A 797 -57.48 -19.87 -3.80
C VAL A 797 -58.56 -18.83 -3.53
N ARG A 798 -59.83 -19.23 -3.57
CA ARG A 798 -60.96 -18.35 -3.24
C ARG A 798 -60.99 -18.06 -1.74
N VAL A 799 -60.99 -16.78 -1.38
CA VAL A 799 -61.19 -16.27 -0.01
C VAL A 799 -62.39 -15.31 0.02
N GLY A 800 -62.96 -15.00 1.18
CA GLY A 800 -64.31 -14.41 1.40
C GLY A 800 -64.74 -13.14 0.63
N GLY A 801 -63.93 -12.60 -0.29
CA GLY A 801 -64.31 -11.55 -1.25
C GLY A 801 -63.54 -11.59 -2.59
N GLY A 802 -62.66 -12.56 -2.83
CA GLY A 802 -61.72 -12.52 -3.95
C GLY A 802 -60.94 -13.83 -4.15
N TYR A 803 -59.93 -13.80 -5.02
CA TYR A 803 -58.97 -14.88 -5.19
C TYR A 803 -57.60 -14.39 -4.69
N MET A 804 -56.87 -15.25 -4.00
CA MET A 804 -55.54 -14.97 -3.45
C MET A 804 -54.55 -15.99 -4.02
N VAL A 805 -53.30 -15.61 -4.26
CA VAL A 805 -52.28 -16.54 -4.78
C VAL A 805 -51.95 -17.60 -3.72
N ILE A 806 -51.61 -18.82 -4.13
CA ILE A 806 -51.36 -19.94 -3.19
C ILE A 806 -50.25 -19.61 -2.17
N ASP A 807 -49.19 -18.90 -2.59
CA ASP A 807 -48.07 -18.48 -1.73
C ASP A 807 -48.55 -17.61 -0.56
N GLU A 808 -49.34 -16.58 -0.89
CA GLU A 808 -49.96 -15.68 0.09
C GLU A 808 -50.98 -16.42 0.97
N PHE A 809 -51.71 -17.39 0.39
CA PHE A 809 -52.67 -18.20 1.11
C PHE A 809 -52.01 -19.08 2.18
N VAL A 810 -50.93 -19.78 1.83
CA VAL A 810 -50.20 -20.62 2.78
C VAL A 810 -49.59 -19.75 3.88
N ALA A 811 -48.88 -18.68 3.53
CA ALA A 811 -48.28 -17.77 4.52
C ALA A 811 -49.32 -17.20 5.51
N THR A 812 -50.55 -16.93 5.06
CA THR A 812 -51.61 -16.35 5.90
C THR A 812 -52.36 -17.38 6.74
N TYR A 813 -52.61 -18.57 6.21
CA TYR A 813 -53.52 -19.55 6.81
C TYR A 813 -52.84 -20.80 7.38
N GLU A 814 -51.54 -21.00 7.14
CA GLU A 814 -50.82 -22.18 7.63
C GLU A 814 -50.80 -22.25 9.17
N GLU A 815 -50.27 -21.23 9.85
CA GLU A 815 -50.20 -21.22 11.33
C GLU A 815 -51.58 -21.30 12.03
N PRO A 816 -52.62 -20.55 11.60
CA PRO A 816 -53.94 -20.67 12.19
C PRO A 816 -54.56 -22.05 12.04
N GLU A 817 -54.38 -22.71 10.89
CA GLU A 817 -54.92 -24.05 10.66
C GLU A 817 -54.12 -25.12 11.42
N LEU A 818 -52.79 -24.99 11.49
CA LEU A 818 -51.94 -25.86 12.30
C LEU A 818 -52.34 -25.81 13.78
N THR A 819 -52.60 -24.60 14.30
CA THR A 819 -53.06 -24.40 15.69
C THR A 819 -54.42 -25.06 15.94
N LYS A 820 -55.34 -25.02 14.97
CA LYS A 820 -56.63 -25.72 15.08
C LYS A 820 -56.47 -27.23 15.09
N LEU A 821 -55.57 -27.76 14.25
CA LEU A 821 -55.29 -29.19 14.20
C LEU A 821 -54.69 -29.70 15.51
N TYR A 822 -53.73 -28.98 16.12
CA TYR A 822 -53.19 -29.37 17.44
C TYR A 822 -54.28 -29.40 18.52
N LYS A 823 -55.17 -28.39 18.55
CA LYS A 823 -56.29 -28.38 19.51
C LYS A 823 -57.26 -29.53 19.30
N LEU A 824 -57.46 -29.96 18.05
CA LEU A 824 -58.27 -31.13 17.75
C LEU A 824 -57.57 -32.44 18.13
N ALA A 825 -56.26 -32.57 17.86
CA ALA A 825 -55.45 -33.71 18.26
C ALA A 825 -55.45 -33.90 19.78
N GLU A 826 -55.26 -32.81 20.53
CA GLU A 826 -55.31 -32.81 21.98
C GLU A 826 -56.69 -33.23 22.51
N ARG A 827 -57.78 -32.78 21.87
CA ARG A 827 -59.15 -33.15 22.25
C ARG A 827 -59.45 -34.64 22.04
N GLU A 828 -58.90 -35.23 20.98
CA GLU A 828 -59.05 -36.66 20.65
C GLU A 828 -57.99 -37.54 21.34
N GLY A 829 -57.05 -36.94 22.09
CA GLY A 829 -55.99 -37.67 22.81
C GLY A 829 -54.93 -38.30 21.90
N LEU A 830 -54.66 -37.68 20.74
CA LEU A 830 -53.67 -38.16 19.76
C LEU A 830 -52.36 -37.38 19.87
N ASP A 831 -51.24 -38.09 20.02
CA ASP A 831 -49.90 -37.49 20.11
C ASP A 831 -49.34 -37.00 18.77
N ASN A 832 -49.92 -37.45 17.64
CA ASN A 832 -49.47 -37.12 16.30
C ASN A 832 -50.61 -36.59 15.43
N ILE A 833 -50.45 -35.40 14.83
CA ILE A 833 -51.48 -34.76 13.98
C ILE A 833 -51.80 -35.61 12.73
N ASN A 834 -50.85 -36.42 12.26
CA ASN A 834 -51.06 -37.24 11.06
C ASN A 834 -52.07 -38.38 11.29
N ASP A 835 -52.35 -38.75 12.54
CA ASP A 835 -53.32 -39.79 12.89
C ASP A 835 -54.76 -39.24 13.00
N LEU A 836 -54.95 -37.93 12.81
CA LEU A 836 -56.25 -37.29 12.89
C LEU A 836 -57.10 -37.59 11.64
N ASP A 837 -58.23 -38.28 11.81
CA ASP A 837 -59.20 -38.45 10.71
C ASP A 837 -60.04 -37.18 10.53
N ILE A 838 -59.53 -36.28 9.70
CA ILE A 838 -60.13 -34.96 9.42
C ILE A 838 -61.54 -35.10 8.81
N GLU A 839 -61.85 -36.18 8.09
CA GLU A 839 -63.17 -36.37 7.48
C GLU A 839 -64.25 -36.68 8.50
N ALA A 840 -63.93 -37.53 9.49
CA ALA A 840 -64.85 -37.85 10.58
C ALA A 840 -65.24 -36.60 11.39
N ILE A 841 -64.29 -35.70 11.61
CA ILE A 841 -64.52 -34.48 12.41
C ILE A 841 -65.29 -33.43 11.62
N THR A 842 -64.96 -33.22 10.34
CA THR A 842 -65.63 -32.20 9.51
C THR A 842 -67.04 -32.61 9.08
N GLY A 843 -67.32 -33.92 8.96
CA GLY A 843 -68.66 -34.45 8.66
C GLY A 843 -69.71 -34.12 9.71
N ILE A 844 -69.31 -33.99 10.98
CA ILE A 844 -70.24 -33.69 12.10
C ILE A 844 -70.76 -32.24 12.06
N TYR A 845 -70.02 -31.31 11.44
CA TYR A 845 -70.40 -29.89 11.39
C TYR A 845 -71.21 -29.50 10.13
N ALA A 846 -71.31 -30.36 9.12
CA ALA A 846 -71.98 -30.04 7.86
C ALA A 846 -73.49 -30.30 7.85
N GLU A 847 -74.02 -31.19 8.70
CA GLU A 847 -75.43 -31.62 8.64
C GLU A 847 -76.35 -31.03 9.74
N GLY A 848 -75.81 -30.26 10.69
CA GLY A 848 -76.56 -29.80 11.88
C GLY A 848 -77.22 -28.42 11.83
N ALA A 849 -76.91 -27.55 10.87
CA ALA A 849 -77.36 -26.15 10.90
C ALA A 849 -78.56 -25.88 9.96
N LYS A 850 -79.76 -26.33 10.37
CA LYS A 850 -81.01 -25.72 9.88
C LYS A 850 -81.12 -24.31 10.47
N SER A 851 -81.12 -23.29 9.61
CA SER A 851 -81.38 -21.89 9.95
C SER A 851 -82.66 -21.70 10.79
N PRO A 852 -82.60 -20.99 11.92
CA PRO A 852 -83.73 -20.24 12.43
C PRO A 852 -83.60 -18.77 12.01
N GLY A 853 -84.69 -18.24 11.45
CA GLY A 853 -84.76 -16.88 10.92
C GLY A 853 -84.63 -15.76 11.96
N GLY A 854 -84.38 -14.59 11.39
CA GLY A 854 -84.37 -13.23 11.95
C GLY A 854 -84.93 -12.98 13.35
N ARG A 855 -84.17 -12.18 14.10
CA ARG A 855 -84.54 -10.80 14.54
C ARG A 855 -83.51 -10.32 15.58
N SER A 856 -82.90 -9.15 15.34
CA SER A 856 -82.46 -8.24 16.42
C SER A 856 -83.69 -7.86 17.28
N PRO A 857 -83.60 -7.43 18.56
CA PRO A 857 -82.47 -6.70 19.17
C PRO A 857 -82.21 -6.96 20.68
N GLY A 858 -81.14 -6.35 21.21
CA GLY A 858 -81.19 -5.65 22.49
C GLY A 858 -80.93 -6.41 23.80
N GLY A 859 -79.78 -6.10 24.41
CA GLY A 859 -79.73 -5.66 25.81
C GLY A 859 -79.75 -6.69 26.95
N ARG A 860 -78.94 -6.36 27.96
CA ARG A 860 -78.99 -6.75 29.38
C ARG A 860 -78.29 -8.06 29.80
N SER A 861 -77.19 -7.87 30.54
CA SER A 861 -76.78 -8.65 31.73
C SER A 861 -78.00 -8.98 32.62
N PRO A 862 -78.04 -10.02 33.50
CA PRO A 862 -76.97 -10.37 34.46
C PRO A 862 -76.97 -11.83 35.04
N LYS A 863 -76.12 -12.08 36.07
CA LYS A 863 -76.15 -13.18 37.08
C LYS A 863 -75.84 -14.60 36.53
N GLY A 864 -74.98 -15.43 37.09
CA GLY A 864 -74.51 -15.61 38.46
C GLY A 864 -74.85 -17.04 38.92
N ALA A 865 -73.88 -17.95 39.06
CA ALA A 865 -73.98 -19.22 39.82
C ALA A 865 -72.60 -19.93 39.83
N LYS A 866 -71.89 -19.94 40.96
CA LYS A 866 -71.81 -21.03 41.95
C LYS A 866 -71.14 -22.33 41.45
N GLY A 867 -69.87 -22.51 41.84
CA GLY A 867 -69.58 -23.46 42.93
C GLY A 867 -68.59 -24.62 42.66
N LYS A 868 -67.83 -24.91 43.75
CA LYS A 868 -67.07 -26.12 44.14
C LYS A 868 -65.55 -26.01 43.92
N LYS A 869 -64.72 -25.72 44.94
CA LYS A 869 -64.29 -26.46 46.16
C LYS A 869 -63.09 -27.43 45.95
N SER A 870 -61.93 -26.99 46.46
CA SER A 870 -60.87 -27.72 47.22
C SER A 870 -59.84 -28.60 46.46
N PRO A 871 -58.73 -29.06 47.10
CA PRO A 871 -57.61 -28.29 47.73
C PRO A 871 -56.19 -28.88 47.42
N GLY A 872 -55.10 -28.16 47.69
CA GLY A 872 -53.75 -28.77 47.78
C GLY A 872 -52.61 -27.75 47.76
N LYS A 873 -52.11 -27.33 48.92
CA LYS A 873 -50.81 -27.73 49.54
C LYS A 873 -49.56 -27.02 48.96
N SER A 874 -48.98 -26.18 49.81
CA SER A 874 -47.64 -25.57 49.80
C SER A 874 -46.49 -26.62 49.68
N PRO A 875 -45.21 -26.24 49.42
CA PRO A 875 -44.33 -25.51 50.35
C PRO A 875 -43.39 -24.45 49.69
N LYS A 876 -43.23 -23.26 50.27
CA LYS A 876 -42.12 -22.79 51.16
C LYS A 876 -40.70 -22.72 50.56
N GLY A 877 -40.15 -21.49 50.61
CA GLY A 877 -38.72 -21.15 50.80
C GLY A 877 -37.92 -21.01 49.50
N GLN A 878 -37.05 -20.03 49.28
CA GLN A 878 -36.37 -19.08 50.16
C GLN A 878 -36.09 -17.77 49.40
N SER A 879 -36.14 -16.66 50.12
CA SER A 879 -35.72 -15.33 49.69
C SER A 879 -34.27 -15.05 50.08
N PHE A 880 -33.50 -14.38 49.21
CA PHE A 880 -32.44 -13.43 49.56
C PHE A 880 -32.29 -12.46 48.38
N ARG A 881 -32.92 -11.28 48.44
CA ARG A 881 -32.45 -9.99 48.97
C ARG A 881 -31.41 -9.31 48.07
N THR A 882 -31.93 -8.32 47.36
CA THR A 882 -31.30 -7.29 46.55
C THR A 882 -30.44 -6.32 47.39
N LYS A 883 -29.41 -5.74 46.73
CA LYS A 883 -28.84 -4.44 47.10
C LYS A 883 -28.89 -3.52 45.88
N ALA A 884 -29.29 -2.28 46.16
CA ALA A 884 -29.59 -1.21 45.23
C ALA A 884 -28.42 -0.22 45.09
N SER A 885 -28.69 0.83 44.29
CA SER A 885 -27.98 2.11 44.07
C SER A 885 -27.11 2.12 42.81
N SER A 886 -27.10 3.14 41.95
CA SER A 886 -27.63 4.51 42.00
C SER A 886 -27.76 5.07 40.57
N SER A 887 -28.64 6.05 40.40
CA SER A 887 -28.87 6.82 39.17
C SER A 887 -27.74 7.80 38.85
N ILE A 888 -27.54 8.15 37.57
CA ILE A 888 -27.23 9.52 37.10
C ILE A 888 -27.54 9.62 35.58
N ASN A 889 -28.32 10.65 35.23
CA ASN A 889 -28.63 11.09 33.86
C ASN A 889 -27.47 11.88 33.24
N GLY A 890 -27.30 11.81 31.91
CA GLY A 890 -26.38 12.70 31.19
C GLY A 890 -26.47 12.58 29.66
N THR A 891 -27.30 13.42 29.05
CA THR A 891 -27.43 13.64 27.60
C THR A 891 -26.19 14.33 27.02
N GLN A 892 -25.54 13.73 26.02
CA GLN A 892 -24.41 14.35 25.30
C GLN A 892 -24.91 15.29 24.19
N ARG A 893 -24.49 16.55 24.27
CA ARG A 893 -24.53 17.56 23.19
C ARG A 893 -23.14 17.69 22.58
N SER A 894 -23.10 17.80 21.25
CA SER A 894 -21.92 18.00 20.39
C SER A 894 -21.18 19.32 20.70
N PRO A 895 -19.83 19.38 20.54
CA PRO A 895 -19.10 20.61 20.76
C PRO A 895 -19.10 21.50 19.50
N ARG A 896 -19.49 22.77 19.68
CA ARG A 896 -19.25 23.87 18.74
C ARG A 896 -17.77 24.27 18.81
N ILE A 897 -17.10 24.28 17.66
CA ILE A 897 -15.78 24.87 17.47
C ILE A 897 -15.94 26.39 17.39
N SER A 898 -15.17 27.13 18.20
CA SER A 898 -15.17 28.59 18.26
C SER A 898 -14.13 29.20 17.30
N ALA A 899 -14.47 30.36 16.74
CA ALA A 899 -13.78 31.03 15.64
C ALA A 899 -12.55 31.87 16.07
N ALA A 900 -11.64 31.32 16.88
CA ALA A 900 -10.47 32.04 17.39
C ALA A 900 -9.10 31.47 17.01
N THR A 901 -9.04 30.45 16.13
CA THR A 901 -7.78 29.77 15.77
C THR A 901 -7.53 29.77 14.26
N LEU A 902 -7.67 30.94 13.63
CA LEU A 902 -7.40 31.14 12.19
C LEU A 902 -6.68 32.48 11.92
N LYS A 903 -5.54 32.66 12.59
CA LYS A 903 -4.54 33.69 12.26
C LYS A 903 -3.16 33.15 12.61
N ASN A 904 -2.59 32.34 11.72
CA ASN A 904 -1.13 32.14 11.54
C ASN A 904 -0.86 31.16 10.39
N ALA A 905 -1.39 31.47 9.20
CA ALA A 905 -1.01 30.81 7.96
C ALA A 905 -1.21 31.77 6.78
N ARG A 906 -0.40 32.84 6.75
CA ARG A 906 -0.16 33.70 5.57
C ARG A 906 1.23 34.31 5.69
N LYS A 907 2.24 33.48 5.39
CA LYS A 907 3.58 33.88 4.94
C LYS A 907 4.37 32.61 4.62
N ILE A 908 4.10 32.04 3.45
CA ILE A 908 5.08 31.51 2.49
C ILE A 908 4.52 31.88 1.12
#